data_AF-A0A2V2Z2G6-F1
#
_entry.id   AF-A0A2V2Z2G6-F1
#
_cell.length_a   1.000
_cell.length_b   1.000
_cell.length_c   1.000
_cell.angle_alpha   90.00
_cell.angle_beta   90.00
_cell.angle_gamma   90.00
#
_symmetry.space_group_name_H-M   'P 1'
#
loop_
_entity.id
_entity.type
_entity.pdbx_description
1 polymer ?
#
loop_
_entity_poly.entity_id
_entity_poly.type
_entity_poly.pdbx_seq_one_letter_code
_entity_poly.pdbx_strand_id
1 'polypeptide(L)'
;MKKRAAKLTSYVVFLALAFALMTSGLGNPTAHAASVSITSSGAWNETTYVQWSAVSNAQGYNVYVKPSTAADSQYQQLDSQLIRNYSSYWRADAVGLAAGTYVMKVEAVLSDGTKASAVSGTLTATAHDRSGFAFASTSTFGTGSGAYNNNGTLQSGAQVVYVTSTTAQTVSLDVKINSAGDKQTAVGIGEILTLRQKGYDTTPLAIRIIGKVTAANMSGQLNSSGYLQVKGKTDYTAMNMTIEGIGQDATAYGWGLLLRYVGNVEVRNLGLMLFPDDGISLDTGNANVWLHNNDLFYGSAGSDADQVKGDGSTDMKKGSTFITISYNHYWDSGKASLVGLSETADFYATFHHNWFDHSDSRHPRIRTGSVHIYNNFYDGNAKYGVGVTTGSSAFVESNYFRHTKYPMMSSLQGTDALGEGTFSGENGGMIKAYNNLIASADSVIYANSSAGTTAANATSFDAYLASSRTATVPSTYKTLVGGTAYNNFDTLKDLGVSTSSIDAASSVEQVVSDKAGRLNHGDFTWEFTDSVDDTSDAVNTALMSKIQSYTTSLVSVGGNSSTSTDTTTPTDTTSESIVHNFTTSGTTSSFFTIQGNLSTTKGTVTYSGLTLTQCLKIESSTSIGFTTTAAKTLTLVFNSADGTQIKIDGTSYAMTGGIVSVSLAAGTHTITKADTTNLYYIELK
;
A
#
# COMPACT_ATOMS: atom_id res chain seq x y z
N MET A 1 -55.11 -80.48 -0.75
CA MET A 1 -53.69 -80.40 -0.36
C MET A 1 -52.85 -79.95 -1.55
N LYS A 2 -51.96 -78.96 -1.32
CA LYS A 2 -50.74 -78.66 -2.08
C LYS A 2 -50.87 -78.42 -3.60
N LYS A 3 -51.41 -77.26 -4.03
CA LYS A 3 -50.97 -76.52 -5.25
C LYS A 3 -51.73 -75.20 -5.56
N ARG A 4 -52.28 -74.50 -4.55
CA ARG A 4 -52.87 -73.15 -4.74
C ARG A 4 -52.37 -72.06 -3.78
N ALA A 5 -51.38 -72.36 -2.93
CA ALA A 5 -50.82 -71.42 -1.95
C ALA A 5 -49.50 -70.74 -2.39
N ALA A 6 -49.01 -71.01 -3.61
CA ALA A 6 -47.68 -70.53 -4.05
C ALA A 6 -47.70 -69.43 -5.11
N LYS A 7 -48.88 -68.98 -5.58
CA LYS A 7 -48.99 -67.91 -6.60
C LYS A 7 -49.59 -66.60 -6.10
N LEU A 8 -50.13 -66.56 -4.88
CA LEU A 8 -50.64 -65.31 -4.29
C LEU A 8 -49.57 -64.56 -3.48
N THR A 9 -48.51 -65.24 -3.06
CA THR A 9 -47.44 -64.65 -2.24
C THR A 9 -46.38 -63.91 -3.08
N SER A 10 -46.22 -64.23 -4.36
CA SER A 10 -45.24 -63.55 -5.23
C SER A 10 -45.72 -62.22 -5.81
N TYR A 11 -47.03 -61.99 -5.96
CA TYR A 11 -47.54 -60.70 -6.46
C TYR A 11 -47.65 -59.62 -5.38
N VAL A 12 -47.95 -60.01 -4.13
CA VAL A 12 -48.00 -59.07 -3.00
C VAL A 12 -46.60 -58.60 -2.57
N VAL A 13 -45.57 -59.46 -2.72
CA VAL A 13 -44.17 -59.09 -2.42
C VAL A 13 -43.57 -58.22 -3.54
N PHE A 14 -43.98 -58.39 -4.81
CA PHE A 14 -43.49 -57.53 -5.90
C PHE A 14 -44.14 -56.13 -5.91
N LEU A 15 -45.41 -55.99 -5.52
CA LEU A 15 -46.03 -54.66 -5.38
C LEU A 15 -45.57 -53.91 -4.12
N ALA A 16 -45.21 -54.61 -3.04
CA ALA A 16 -44.61 -53.98 -1.85
C ALA A 16 -43.17 -53.50 -2.11
N LEU A 17 -42.41 -54.19 -2.96
CA LEU A 17 -41.04 -53.79 -3.31
C LEU A 17 -41.01 -52.63 -4.34
N ALA A 18 -42.02 -52.51 -5.21
CA ALA A 18 -42.14 -51.39 -6.13
C ALA A 18 -42.61 -50.09 -5.45
N PHE A 19 -43.39 -50.17 -4.37
CA PHE A 19 -43.77 -48.99 -3.57
C PHE A 19 -42.65 -48.53 -2.61
N ALA A 20 -41.73 -49.42 -2.22
CA ALA A 20 -40.54 -49.06 -1.44
C ALA A 20 -39.42 -48.42 -2.28
N LEU A 21 -39.47 -48.54 -3.61
CA LEU A 21 -38.51 -47.94 -4.56
C LEU A 21 -38.97 -46.60 -5.16
N MET A 22 -40.21 -46.16 -4.86
CA MET A 22 -40.69 -44.82 -5.25
C MET A 22 -40.66 -43.79 -4.11
N THR A 23 -40.31 -44.21 -2.89
CA THR A 23 -40.07 -43.27 -1.77
C THR A 23 -38.59 -42.96 -1.53
N SER A 24 -37.67 -43.64 -2.23
CA SER A 24 -36.24 -43.31 -2.24
C SER A 24 -35.84 -42.26 -3.30
N GLY A 25 -36.82 -41.65 -3.98
CA GLY A 25 -36.62 -40.64 -5.03
C GLY A 25 -36.84 -39.20 -4.58
N LEU A 26 -37.18 -38.95 -3.31
CA LEU A 26 -36.94 -37.64 -2.73
C LEU A 26 -35.50 -37.67 -2.25
N GLY A 27 -34.60 -37.12 -3.07
CA GLY A 27 -33.25 -36.83 -2.63
C GLY A 27 -33.36 -36.07 -1.31
N ASN A 28 -33.03 -36.72 -0.19
CA ASN A 28 -32.56 -35.99 0.96
C ASN A 28 -31.40 -35.18 0.41
N PRO A 29 -31.43 -33.83 0.42
CA PRO A 29 -30.20 -33.11 0.27
C PRO A 29 -29.34 -33.65 1.41
N THR A 30 -28.28 -34.40 1.08
CA THR A 30 -27.19 -34.60 2.02
C THR A 30 -26.79 -33.19 2.40
N ALA A 31 -27.22 -32.76 3.59
CA ALA A 31 -26.77 -31.54 4.21
C ALA A 31 -25.27 -31.77 4.43
N HIS A 32 -24.46 -31.38 3.46
CA HIS A 32 -23.06 -31.13 3.73
C HIS A 32 -23.08 -30.06 4.80
N ALA A 33 -22.74 -30.43 6.03
CA ALA A 33 -22.46 -29.46 7.07
C ALA A 33 -21.48 -28.46 6.46
N ALA A 34 -21.91 -27.20 6.33
CA ALA A 34 -21.05 -26.17 5.77
C ALA A 34 -19.79 -26.14 6.63
N SER A 35 -18.64 -26.50 6.05
CA SER A 35 -17.36 -26.52 6.75
C SER A 35 -16.49 -25.42 6.17
N VAL A 36 -15.92 -24.58 7.03
CA VAL A 36 -14.85 -23.68 6.61
C VAL A 36 -13.64 -24.53 6.24
N SER A 37 -13.01 -24.27 5.10
CA SER A 37 -11.76 -24.91 4.71
C SER A 37 -10.71 -23.82 4.48
N ILE A 38 -9.69 -23.79 5.34
CA ILE A 38 -8.51 -22.95 5.11
C ILE A 38 -7.74 -23.55 3.94
N THR A 39 -7.64 -22.78 2.86
CA THR A 39 -7.01 -23.20 1.60
C THR A 39 -5.54 -22.81 1.53
N SER A 40 -5.14 -21.77 2.27
CA SER A 40 -3.76 -21.33 2.39
C SER A 40 -3.55 -20.59 3.71
N SER A 41 -2.35 -20.60 4.24
CA SER A 41 -1.97 -19.84 5.44
C SER A 41 -0.47 -19.61 5.45
N GLY A 42 -0.02 -18.52 6.05
CA GLY A 42 1.39 -18.19 6.15
C GLY A 42 1.68 -17.16 7.22
N ALA A 43 2.96 -16.82 7.35
CA ALA A 43 3.44 -15.83 8.28
C ALA A 43 4.58 -15.03 7.66
N TRP A 44 4.79 -13.84 8.20
CA TRP A 44 5.86 -12.93 7.83
C TRP A 44 6.30 -12.15 9.07
N ASN A 45 7.08 -11.10 8.86
CA ASN A 45 7.44 -10.19 9.93
C ASN A 45 6.17 -9.58 10.53
N GLU A 46 5.94 -9.86 11.82
CA GLU A 46 4.91 -9.27 12.67
C GLU A 46 3.47 -9.50 12.16
N THR A 47 3.31 -10.50 11.28
CA THR A 47 2.08 -10.77 10.54
C THR A 47 1.85 -12.27 10.37
N THR A 48 0.61 -12.71 10.50
CA THR A 48 0.15 -14.03 10.04
C THR A 48 -1.09 -13.89 9.19
N TYR A 49 -1.32 -14.79 8.23
CA TYR A 49 -2.52 -14.75 7.39
C TYR A 49 -3.12 -16.13 7.15
N VAL A 50 -4.42 -16.13 6.84
CA VAL A 50 -5.18 -17.30 6.37
C VAL A 50 -6.03 -16.92 5.16
N GLN A 51 -6.22 -17.87 4.26
CA GLN A 51 -7.14 -17.80 3.13
C GLN A 51 -8.12 -18.96 3.18
N TRP A 52 -9.35 -18.74 2.73
CA TRP A 52 -10.38 -19.77 2.67
C TRP A 52 -11.33 -19.54 1.49
N SER A 53 -11.99 -20.61 1.03
CA SER A 53 -13.06 -20.49 0.04
C SER A 53 -14.34 -19.97 0.68
N ALA A 54 -15.15 -19.23 -0.09
CA ALA A 54 -16.45 -18.80 0.36
C ALA A 54 -17.32 -20.02 0.77
N VAL A 55 -17.95 -19.92 1.93
CA VAL A 55 -18.86 -20.92 2.48
C VAL A 55 -20.28 -20.58 2.03
N SER A 56 -20.99 -21.57 1.47
CA SER A 56 -22.38 -21.40 1.03
C SER A 56 -23.27 -20.97 2.21
N ASN A 57 -24.15 -19.99 1.97
CA ASN A 57 -25.06 -19.40 2.95
C ASN A 57 -24.39 -18.68 4.14
N ALA A 58 -23.08 -18.43 4.09
CA ALA A 58 -22.42 -17.57 5.07
C ALA A 58 -22.89 -16.12 4.93
N GLN A 59 -23.29 -15.51 6.05
CA GLN A 59 -23.61 -14.08 6.18
C GLN A 59 -22.36 -13.23 6.44
N GLY A 60 -21.27 -13.87 6.89
CA GLY A 60 -19.99 -13.24 7.18
C GLY A 60 -19.04 -14.21 7.86
N TYR A 61 -17.82 -13.73 8.11
CA TYR A 61 -16.73 -14.46 8.75
C TYR A 61 -16.15 -13.64 9.90
N ASN A 62 -16.03 -14.23 11.08
CA ASN A 62 -15.18 -13.68 12.13
C ASN A 62 -13.84 -14.40 12.11
N VAL A 63 -12.75 -13.65 12.15
CA VAL A 63 -11.40 -14.22 12.19
C VAL A 63 -10.73 -13.84 13.49
N TYR A 64 -10.01 -14.79 14.07
CA TYR A 64 -9.35 -14.64 15.36
C TYR A 64 -7.90 -15.10 15.28
N VAL A 65 -7.06 -14.54 16.15
CA VAL A 65 -5.65 -14.96 16.34
C VAL A 65 -5.35 -15.13 17.82
N LYS A 66 -4.48 -16.07 18.15
CA LYS A 66 -3.84 -16.19 19.48
C LYS A 66 -2.43 -16.79 19.35
N PRO A 67 -1.55 -16.59 20.33
CA PRO A 67 -0.34 -17.39 20.44
C PRO A 67 -0.68 -18.89 20.46
N SER A 68 0.11 -19.72 19.79
CA SER A 68 -0.21 -21.15 19.60
C SER A 68 -0.40 -21.92 20.91
N THR A 69 0.31 -21.51 21.95
CA THR A 69 0.28 -22.10 23.31
C THR A 69 -0.76 -21.46 24.24
N ALA A 70 -1.43 -20.39 23.81
CA ALA A 70 -2.44 -19.71 24.61
C ALA A 70 -3.75 -20.51 24.66
N ALA A 71 -4.56 -20.31 25.71
CA ALA A 71 -5.88 -20.93 25.80
C ALA A 71 -6.83 -20.36 24.73
N ASP A 72 -7.84 -21.13 24.31
CA ASP A 72 -8.81 -20.67 23.31
C ASP A 72 -9.64 -19.46 23.78
N SER A 73 -9.77 -19.24 25.09
CA SER A 73 -10.38 -18.04 25.65
C SER A 73 -9.59 -16.76 25.36
N GLN A 74 -8.36 -16.87 24.84
CA GLN A 74 -7.47 -15.75 24.51
C GLN A 74 -7.45 -15.43 23.01
N TYR A 75 -8.33 -16.04 22.20
CA TYR A 75 -8.54 -15.61 20.83
C TYR A 75 -8.94 -14.13 20.80
N GLN A 76 -8.16 -13.33 20.08
CA GLN A 76 -8.48 -11.94 19.78
C GLN A 76 -9.11 -11.88 18.40
N GLN A 77 -10.29 -11.26 18.31
CA GLN A 77 -10.94 -11.05 17.03
C GLN A 77 -10.21 -9.98 16.24
N LEU A 78 -10.04 -10.20 14.94
CA LEU A 78 -9.50 -9.21 14.03
C LEU A 78 -10.57 -8.16 13.70
N ASP A 79 -10.10 -6.94 13.45
CA ASP A 79 -10.94 -5.89 12.87
C ASP A 79 -11.51 -6.36 11.53
N SER A 80 -12.76 -5.97 11.26
CA SER A 80 -13.48 -6.41 10.05
C SER A 80 -12.71 -6.06 8.78
N GLN A 81 -12.02 -4.91 8.76
CA GLN A 81 -11.25 -4.42 7.62
C GLN A 81 -10.04 -5.30 7.28
N LEU A 82 -9.53 -6.09 8.23
CA LEU A 82 -8.45 -7.04 7.97
C LEU A 82 -8.94 -8.29 7.25
N ILE A 83 -10.26 -8.50 7.15
CA ILE A 83 -10.91 -9.57 6.40
C ILE A 83 -11.33 -9.03 5.04
N ARG A 84 -10.91 -9.70 3.98
CA ARG A 84 -11.00 -9.21 2.59
C ARG A 84 -11.46 -10.31 1.67
N ASN A 85 -12.35 -9.97 0.75
CA ASN A 85 -12.82 -10.86 -0.29
C ASN A 85 -12.05 -10.58 -1.58
N TYR A 86 -11.46 -11.61 -2.16
CA TYR A 86 -10.85 -11.61 -3.47
C TYR A 86 -11.69 -12.47 -4.41
N SER A 87 -11.44 -12.37 -5.72
CA SER A 87 -12.26 -13.03 -6.75
C SER A 87 -12.47 -14.54 -6.57
N SER A 88 -11.55 -15.25 -5.90
CA SER A 88 -11.58 -16.71 -5.72
C SER A 88 -11.45 -17.19 -4.26
N TYR A 89 -11.15 -16.29 -3.33
CA TYR A 89 -10.91 -16.63 -1.93
C TYR A 89 -11.16 -15.44 -1.01
N TRP A 90 -11.40 -15.73 0.26
CA TRP A 90 -11.32 -14.77 1.34
C TRP A 90 -9.96 -14.84 2.01
N ARG A 91 -9.50 -13.72 2.56
CA ARG A 91 -8.22 -13.61 3.27
C ARG A 91 -8.35 -12.76 4.51
N ALA A 92 -7.59 -13.09 5.54
CA ALA A 92 -7.41 -12.24 6.71
C ALA A 92 -5.97 -12.23 7.18
N ASP A 93 -5.48 -11.06 7.60
CA ASP A 93 -4.11 -10.86 8.05
C ASP A 93 -4.14 -10.29 9.47
N ALA A 94 -3.61 -11.03 10.43
CA ALA A 94 -3.35 -10.54 11.78
C ALA A 94 -2.00 -9.81 11.77
N VAL A 95 -2.03 -8.49 11.96
CA VAL A 95 -0.84 -7.62 11.91
C VAL A 95 -0.54 -7.00 13.28
N GLY A 96 0.71 -6.59 13.49
CA GLY A 96 1.15 -6.04 14.77
C GLY A 96 1.38 -7.10 15.83
N LEU A 97 1.85 -8.28 15.41
CA LEU A 97 2.17 -9.40 16.28
C LEU A 97 3.61 -9.29 16.76
N ALA A 98 3.86 -9.73 18.00
CA ALA A 98 5.22 -10.01 18.41
C ALA A 98 5.79 -11.21 17.65
N ALA A 99 7.11 -11.29 17.53
CA ALA A 99 7.74 -12.50 17.02
C ALA A 99 7.36 -13.70 17.90
N GLY A 100 6.93 -14.79 17.28
CA GLY A 100 6.39 -15.95 17.99
C GLY A 100 5.56 -16.87 17.11
N THR A 101 4.94 -17.87 17.74
CA THR A 101 4.07 -18.82 17.05
C THR A 101 2.60 -18.57 17.37
N TYR A 102 1.75 -18.66 16.37
CA TYR A 102 0.34 -18.30 16.41
C TYR A 102 -0.52 -19.35 15.73
N VAL A 103 -1.82 -19.34 16.04
CA VAL A 103 -2.86 -20.02 15.27
C VAL A 103 -3.97 -19.02 14.97
N MET A 104 -4.56 -19.13 13.79
CA MET A 104 -5.69 -18.33 13.37
C MET A 104 -6.93 -19.21 13.25
N LYS A 105 -8.09 -18.67 13.64
CA LYS A 105 -9.39 -19.33 13.54
C LYS A 105 -10.30 -18.51 12.65
N VAL A 106 -10.93 -19.15 11.67
CA VAL A 106 -11.97 -18.56 10.83
C VAL A 106 -13.31 -19.17 11.24
N GLU A 107 -14.31 -18.33 11.52
CA GLU A 107 -15.68 -18.74 11.82
C GLU A 107 -16.64 -18.13 10.79
N ALA A 108 -17.22 -18.95 9.91
CA ALA A 108 -18.34 -18.54 9.07
C ALA A 108 -19.64 -18.58 9.89
N VAL A 109 -20.42 -17.52 9.82
CA VAL A 109 -21.76 -17.46 10.42
C VAL A 109 -22.79 -17.67 9.34
N LEU A 110 -23.58 -18.73 9.46
CA LEU A 110 -24.56 -19.15 8.46
C LEU A 110 -25.89 -18.42 8.66
N SER A 111 -26.75 -18.44 7.64
CA SER A 111 -28.05 -17.78 7.64
C SER A 111 -29.00 -18.23 8.76
N ASP A 112 -28.81 -19.44 9.30
CA ASP A 112 -29.58 -19.98 10.44
C ASP A 112 -28.99 -19.62 11.82
N GLY A 113 -27.93 -18.80 11.84
CA GLY A 113 -27.20 -18.39 13.04
C GLY A 113 -26.19 -19.42 13.53
N THR A 114 -26.08 -20.60 12.91
CA THR A 114 -25.04 -21.57 13.26
C THR A 114 -23.67 -21.12 12.78
N LYS A 115 -22.62 -21.66 13.40
CA LYS A 115 -21.23 -21.33 13.07
C LYS A 115 -20.51 -22.56 12.54
N ALA A 116 -19.78 -22.37 11.44
CA ALA A 116 -18.80 -23.30 10.94
C ALA A 116 -17.41 -22.72 11.15
N SER A 117 -16.43 -23.52 11.58
CA SER A 117 -15.10 -22.99 11.87
C SER A 117 -13.97 -23.89 11.39
N ALA A 118 -12.81 -23.28 11.19
CA ALA A 118 -11.54 -23.94 10.94
C ALA A 118 -10.42 -23.20 11.67
N VAL A 119 -9.40 -23.95 12.09
CA VAL A 119 -8.19 -23.42 12.74
C VAL A 119 -7.00 -23.78 11.87
N SER A 120 -6.10 -22.83 11.67
CA SER A 120 -4.86 -23.03 10.91
C SER A 120 -3.92 -24.00 11.62
N GLY A 121 -2.90 -24.48 10.91
CA GLY A 121 -1.69 -24.96 11.56
C GLY A 121 -0.96 -23.85 12.32
N THR A 122 0.16 -24.19 12.96
CA THR A 122 1.02 -23.21 13.62
C THR A 122 1.71 -22.32 12.59
N LEU A 123 1.60 -21.00 12.78
CA LEU A 123 2.19 -19.96 11.95
C LEU A 123 3.28 -19.22 12.74
N THR A 124 4.45 -18.98 12.16
CA THR A 124 5.58 -18.36 12.87
C THR A 124 5.83 -16.95 12.36
N ALA A 125 5.38 -15.95 13.12
CA ALA A 125 5.69 -14.56 12.84
C ALA A 125 7.11 -14.23 13.33
N THR A 126 7.88 -13.55 12.50
CA THR A 126 9.23 -13.06 12.80
C THR A 126 9.20 -11.58 13.18
N ALA A 127 10.31 -11.00 13.66
CA ALA A 127 10.40 -9.56 13.90
C ALA A 127 10.89 -8.85 12.64
N HIS A 128 10.44 -7.61 12.40
CA HIS A 128 11.16 -6.75 11.46
C HIS A 128 12.57 -6.40 12.01
N ASP A 129 13.52 -6.28 11.10
CA ASP A 129 14.92 -5.93 11.38
C ASP A 129 15.06 -4.43 11.68
N ARG A 130 15.05 -4.09 12.97
CA ARG A 130 15.16 -2.72 13.48
C ARG A 130 16.62 -2.30 13.65
N SER A 131 17.33 -2.20 12.53
CA SER A 131 18.74 -1.81 12.50
C SER A 131 18.99 -0.55 11.67
N GLY A 132 20.16 0.04 11.83
CA GLY A 132 20.54 1.31 11.21
C GLY A 132 20.24 2.54 12.06
N PHE A 133 20.58 3.71 11.52
CA PHE A 133 20.62 4.96 12.28
C PHE A 133 19.29 5.41 12.87
N ALA A 134 18.13 5.00 12.31
CA ALA A 134 16.83 5.28 12.93
C ALA A 134 16.65 4.59 14.30
N PHE A 135 17.48 3.60 14.62
CA PHE A 135 17.47 2.82 15.87
C PHE A 135 18.76 2.95 16.67
N ALA A 136 19.70 3.79 16.23
CA ALA A 136 20.92 4.06 16.98
C ALA A 136 20.57 4.65 18.36
N SER A 137 21.33 4.27 19.37
CA SER A 137 21.17 4.75 20.76
C SER A 137 21.31 6.27 20.90
N THR A 138 21.99 6.91 19.96
CA THR A 138 22.19 8.37 19.91
C THR A 138 21.16 9.10 19.04
N SER A 139 20.23 8.38 18.40
CA SER A 139 19.20 8.99 17.57
C SER A 139 18.15 9.71 18.42
N THR A 140 17.55 10.77 17.88
CA THR A 140 16.67 11.70 18.61
C THR A 140 15.54 11.01 19.37
N PHE A 141 14.93 9.98 18.79
CA PHE A 141 13.81 9.23 19.37
C PHE A 141 14.20 7.82 19.85
N GLY A 142 15.41 7.35 19.57
CA GLY A 142 15.85 5.98 19.86
C GLY A 142 15.14 4.88 19.06
N THR A 143 14.16 5.21 18.22
CA THR A 143 13.42 4.27 17.36
C THR A 143 12.77 5.00 16.20
N GLY A 144 12.64 4.30 15.07
CA GLY A 144 11.79 4.69 13.94
C GLY A 144 10.52 3.86 13.81
N SER A 145 10.09 3.14 14.87
CA SER A 145 8.95 2.20 14.82
C SER A 145 7.56 2.86 14.81
N GLY A 146 7.48 4.19 14.69
CA GLY A 146 6.22 4.91 14.51
C GLY A 146 5.21 4.64 15.63
N ALA A 147 4.10 4.00 15.26
CA ALA A 147 2.99 3.65 16.16
C ALA A 147 3.17 2.31 16.91
N TYR A 148 4.24 1.58 16.62
CA TYR A 148 4.53 0.27 17.15
C TYR A 148 5.64 0.32 18.21
N ASN A 149 5.64 -0.69 19.09
CA ASN A 149 6.76 -1.01 19.97
C ASN A 149 7.86 -1.71 19.15
N ASN A 150 9.09 -1.71 19.66
CA ASN A 150 10.20 -2.42 19.02
C ASN A 150 10.04 -3.96 18.95
N ASN A 151 9.02 -4.52 19.61
CA ASN A 151 8.68 -5.94 19.51
C ASN A 151 7.63 -6.23 18.41
N GLY A 152 7.12 -5.21 17.72
CA GLY A 152 6.13 -5.34 16.66
C GLY A 152 4.67 -5.17 17.06
N THR A 153 4.38 -5.06 18.35
CA THR A 153 3.00 -4.81 18.84
C THR A 153 2.66 -3.33 18.82
N LEU A 154 1.39 -2.98 18.59
CA LEU A 154 0.94 -1.59 18.70
C LEU A 154 1.24 -1.02 20.09
N GLN A 155 1.63 0.26 20.15
CA GLN A 155 1.79 0.96 21.42
C GLN A 155 0.46 1.06 22.17
N SER A 156 0.53 1.17 23.49
CA SER A 156 -0.67 1.35 24.32
C SER A 156 -1.41 2.63 23.92
N GLY A 157 -2.71 2.51 23.67
CA GLY A 157 -3.55 3.62 23.23
C GLY A 157 -3.35 4.03 21.77
N ALA A 158 -2.64 3.23 20.96
CA ALA A 158 -2.53 3.46 19.54
C ALA A 158 -3.91 3.49 18.87
N GLN A 159 -4.11 4.49 18.00
CA GLN A 159 -5.27 4.60 17.13
C GLN A 159 -4.97 3.91 15.80
N VAL A 160 -5.98 3.30 15.19
CA VAL A 160 -5.87 2.62 13.89
C VAL A 160 -6.89 3.20 12.93
N VAL A 161 -6.45 3.59 11.74
CA VAL A 161 -7.31 4.10 10.66
C VAL A 161 -7.13 3.25 9.41
N TYR A 162 -8.24 2.77 8.83
CA TYR A 162 -8.24 1.94 7.63
C TYR A 162 -8.60 2.75 6.39
N VAL A 163 -7.63 2.94 5.49
CA VAL A 163 -7.78 3.68 4.24
C VAL A 163 -7.90 2.71 3.07
N THR A 164 -9.01 2.82 2.35
CA THR A 164 -9.34 2.02 1.17
C THR A 164 -9.72 2.95 0.02
N SER A 165 -10.01 2.40 -1.16
CA SER A 165 -10.53 3.17 -2.31
C SER A 165 -11.84 3.90 -2.01
N THR A 166 -12.63 3.45 -1.03
CA THR A 166 -13.93 4.04 -0.66
C THR A 166 -13.90 4.85 0.63
N THR A 167 -12.89 4.64 1.50
CA THR A 167 -12.86 5.26 2.84
C THR A 167 -11.89 6.44 2.96
N ALA A 168 -10.98 6.65 2.01
CA ALA A 168 -9.96 7.70 2.10
C ALA A 168 -10.50 9.11 2.46
N GLN A 169 -11.68 9.45 1.94
CA GLN A 169 -12.33 10.75 2.17
C GLN A 169 -13.27 10.77 3.39
N THR A 170 -13.56 9.62 3.99
CA THR A 170 -14.63 9.47 4.99
C THR A 170 -14.16 8.91 6.33
N VAL A 171 -12.94 8.35 6.41
CA VAL A 171 -12.34 7.96 7.69
C VAL A 171 -12.36 9.14 8.66
N SER A 172 -12.73 8.90 9.91
CA SER A 172 -12.81 9.95 10.92
C SER A 172 -11.97 9.63 12.14
N LEU A 173 -11.38 10.67 12.75
CA LEU A 173 -10.62 10.55 13.98
C LEU A 173 -10.78 11.83 14.80
N ASP A 174 -11.00 11.67 16.10
CA ASP A 174 -10.90 12.79 17.04
C ASP A 174 -9.44 13.12 17.32
N VAL A 175 -9.02 14.32 16.94
CA VAL A 175 -7.65 14.81 17.08
C VAL A 175 -7.56 15.87 18.16
N LYS A 176 -6.60 15.75 19.08
CA LYS A 176 -6.31 16.79 20.08
C LYS A 176 -5.71 18.02 19.40
N ILE A 177 -6.35 19.18 19.54
CA ILE A 177 -5.99 20.40 18.80
C ILE A 177 -5.34 21.51 19.64
N ASN A 178 -5.23 21.33 20.96
CA ASN A 178 -4.59 22.28 21.86
C ASN A 178 -4.04 21.62 23.14
N SER A 179 -3.33 22.41 23.97
CA SER A 179 -2.74 21.94 25.22
C SER A 179 -3.76 21.58 26.30
N ALA A 180 -4.97 22.13 26.25
CA ALA A 180 -6.06 21.81 27.18
C ALA A 180 -6.64 20.41 26.97
N GLY A 181 -6.39 19.80 25.80
CA GLY A 181 -6.89 18.47 25.48
C GLY A 181 -8.17 18.46 24.65
N ASP A 182 -8.62 19.63 24.17
CA ASP A 182 -9.80 19.71 23.33
C ASP A 182 -9.60 18.91 22.05
N LYS A 183 -10.63 18.18 21.66
CA LYS A 183 -10.65 17.32 20.49
C LYS A 183 -11.52 17.92 19.39
N GLN A 184 -11.10 17.74 18.15
CA GLN A 184 -11.88 18.03 16.96
C GLN A 184 -11.94 16.77 16.11
N THR A 185 -13.15 16.38 15.69
CA THR A 185 -13.35 15.29 14.73
C THR A 185 -12.90 15.73 13.35
N ALA A 186 -11.85 15.10 12.82
CA ALA A 186 -11.46 15.19 11.42
C ALA A 186 -12.20 14.14 10.61
N VAL A 187 -12.53 14.47 9.35
CA VAL A 187 -13.11 13.54 8.37
C VAL A 187 -12.27 13.61 7.10
N GLY A 188 -11.79 12.44 6.65
CA GLY A 188 -10.79 12.29 5.59
C GLY A 188 -9.37 12.22 6.14
N ILE A 189 -8.53 11.38 5.53
CA ILE A 189 -7.15 11.17 5.98
C ILE A 189 -6.30 12.44 5.91
N GLY A 190 -6.54 13.32 4.93
CA GLY A 190 -5.83 14.59 4.79
C GLY A 190 -6.14 15.57 5.93
N GLU A 191 -7.41 15.63 6.37
CA GLU A 191 -7.82 16.50 7.48
C GLU A 191 -7.27 15.96 8.82
N ILE A 192 -7.24 14.63 9.01
CA ILE A 192 -6.61 14.01 10.19
C ILE A 192 -5.14 14.47 10.31
N LEU A 193 -4.38 14.36 9.22
CA LEU A 193 -2.97 14.77 9.20
C LEU A 193 -2.81 16.30 9.39
N THR A 194 -3.70 17.09 8.80
CA THR A 194 -3.72 18.57 8.95
C THR A 194 -3.95 19.00 10.39
N LEU A 195 -4.88 18.37 11.11
CA LEU A 195 -5.10 18.67 12.52
C LEU A 195 -3.91 18.23 13.38
N ARG A 196 -3.32 17.06 13.09
CA ARG A 196 -2.14 16.56 13.82
C ARG A 196 -0.90 17.41 13.62
N GLN A 197 -0.78 18.12 12.50
CA GLN A 197 0.28 19.10 12.26
C GLN A 197 0.36 20.18 13.35
N LYS A 198 -0.73 20.45 14.08
CA LYS A 198 -0.72 21.41 15.21
C LYS A 198 0.21 20.96 16.36
N GLY A 199 0.60 19.69 16.41
CA GLY A 199 1.60 19.15 17.34
C GLY A 199 1.11 18.88 18.76
N TYR A 200 -0.21 18.90 18.99
CA TYR A 200 -0.80 18.61 20.31
C TYR A 200 -1.22 17.17 20.51
N ASP A 201 -1.43 16.44 19.40
CA ASP A 201 -1.79 15.03 19.42
C ASP A 201 -0.59 14.16 19.03
N THR A 202 0.01 13.53 20.04
CA THR A 202 1.13 12.61 19.91
C THR A 202 0.71 11.16 20.11
N THR A 203 -0.60 10.89 20.17
CA THR A 203 -1.14 9.53 20.30
C THR A 203 -0.62 8.67 19.15
N PRO A 204 -0.05 7.48 19.41
CA PRO A 204 0.44 6.61 18.34
C PRO A 204 -0.66 6.33 17.31
N LEU A 205 -0.36 6.41 16.02
CA LEU A 205 -1.35 6.24 14.95
C LEU A 205 -0.84 5.34 13.83
N ALA A 206 -1.49 4.20 13.64
CA ALA A 206 -1.29 3.33 12.50
C ALA A 206 -2.34 3.63 11.42
N ILE A 207 -1.87 4.02 10.24
CA ILE A 207 -2.68 4.22 9.04
C ILE A 207 -2.47 3.00 8.15
N ARG A 208 -3.52 2.21 7.97
CA ARG A 208 -3.51 0.94 7.25
C ARG A 208 -4.12 1.11 5.88
N ILE A 209 -3.30 1.01 4.83
CA ILE A 209 -3.73 1.07 3.43
C ILE A 209 -4.14 -0.33 2.96
N ILE A 210 -5.32 -0.44 2.34
CA ILE A 210 -5.84 -1.72 1.84
C ILE A 210 -6.22 -1.60 0.36
N GLY A 211 -5.68 -2.52 -0.44
CA GLY A 211 -5.89 -2.60 -1.88
C GLY A 211 -5.29 -1.43 -2.66
N LYS A 212 -5.74 -1.27 -3.90
CA LYS A 212 -5.33 -0.17 -4.78
C LYS A 212 -6.10 1.10 -4.43
N VAL A 213 -5.41 2.08 -3.85
CA VAL A 213 -5.94 3.42 -3.57
C VAL A 213 -5.39 4.38 -4.62
N THR A 214 -6.26 4.91 -5.47
CA THR A 214 -5.87 5.83 -6.55
C THR A 214 -5.84 7.28 -6.09
N ALA A 215 -5.14 8.15 -6.84
CA ALA A 215 -5.18 9.59 -6.61
C ALA A 215 -6.62 10.16 -6.63
N ALA A 216 -7.50 9.60 -7.47
CA ALA A 216 -8.91 9.97 -7.50
C ALA A 216 -9.65 9.58 -6.20
N ASN A 217 -9.34 8.41 -5.62
CA ASN A 217 -9.89 8.04 -4.30
C ASN A 217 -9.41 9.00 -3.22
N MET A 218 -8.20 9.54 -3.36
CA MET A 218 -7.57 10.51 -2.46
C MET A 218 -7.94 11.98 -2.77
N SER A 219 -8.99 12.23 -3.56
CA SER A 219 -9.44 13.60 -3.87
C SER A 219 -9.69 14.42 -2.60
N GLY A 220 -9.13 15.62 -2.54
CA GLY A 220 -9.16 16.50 -1.35
C GLY A 220 -8.30 16.04 -0.17
N GLN A 221 -7.63 14.89 -0.26
CA GLN A 221 -6.76 14.34 0.79
C GLN A 221 -5.27 14.58 0.50
N LEU A 222 -4.93 14.83 -0.77
CA LEU A 222 -3.57 15.14 -1.22
C LEU A 222 -3.33 16.65 -1.23
N ASN A 223 -2.08 17.06 -1.06
CA ASN A 223 -1.67 18.43 -1.32
C ASN A 223 -1.71 18.75 -2.83
N SER A 224 -1.46 20.01 -3.19
CA SER A 224 -1.50 20.48 -4.58
C SER A 224 -0.49 19.81 -5.52
N SER A 225 0.49 19.08 -4.98
CA SER A 225 1.52 18.36 -5.74
C SER A 225 1.25 16.85 -5.81
N GLY A 226 0.09 16.38 -5.34
CA GLY A 226 -0.29 14.97 -5.44
C GLY A 226 0.25 14.08 -4.31
N TYR A 227 0.61 14.65 -3.16
CA TYR A 227 1.13 13.89 -2.02
C TYR A 227 0.16 13.82 -0.86
N LEU A 228 0.11 12.66 -0.20
CA LEU A 228 -0.36 12.59 1.17
C LEU A 228 0.75 13.14 2.06
N GLN A 229 0.52 14.32 2.65
CA GLN A 229 1.52 15.02 3.44
C GLN A 229 1.39 14.69 4.93
N VAL A 230 2.45 14.12 5.51
CA VAL A 230 2.64 14.03 6.96
C VAL A 230 3.56 15.17 7.38
N LYS A 231 3.03 16.12 8.13
CA LYS A 231 3.77 17.33 8.50
C LYS A 231 3.74 17.58 9.99
N GLY A 232 4.92 17.72 10.59
CA GLY A 232 5.12 18.23 11.94
C GLY A 232 4.98 19.75 12.02
N LYS A 233 4.81 20.27 13.24
CA LYS A 233 4.73 21.72 13.49
C LYS A 233 6.07 22.42 13.23
N THR A 234 7.15 21.78 13.65
CA THR A 234 8.56 22.21 13.56
C THR A 234 9.45 20.97 13.42
N ASP A 235 10.70 21.14 12.99
CA ASP A 235 11.68 20.05 12.84
C ASP A 235 11.58 19.01 13.97
N TYR A 236 11.54 17.75 13.57
CA TYR A 236 11.50 16.60 14.47
C TYR A 236 10.29 16.60 15.43
N THR A 237 9.11 17.07 15.01
CA THR A 237 7.88 16.94 15.80
C THR A 237 7.54 15.47 15.99
N ALA A 238 7.38 15.01 17.23
CA ALA A 238 6.98 13.64 17.54
C ALA A 238 5.61 13.28 16.94
N MET A 239 5.61 12.49 15.86
CA MET A 239 4.39 12.04 15.18
C MET A 239 3.92 10.68 15.71
N ASN A 240 4.84 9.77 16.04
CA ASN A 240 4.55 8.39 16.46
C ASN A 240 3.59 7.68 15.49
N MET A 241 3.92 7.74 14.20
CA MET A 241 2.99 7.37 13.12
C MET A 241 3.57 6.26 12.25
N THR A 242 2.75 5.28 11.93
CA THR A 242 3.09 4.24 10.94
C THR A 242 2.09 4.33 9.79
N ILE A 243 2.59 4.33 8.56
CA ILE A 243 1.78 4.13 7.35
C ILE A 243 2.15 2.75 6.81
N GLU A 244 1.22 1.80 6.87
CA GLU A 244 1.48 0.42 6.48
C GLU A 244 0.46 -0.09 5.47
N GLY A 245 0.93 -0.86 4.49
CA GLY A 245 0.03 -1.65 3.65
C GLY A 245 -0.39 -2.95 4.32
N ILE A 246 -1.61 -3.41 4.05
CA ILE A 246 -2.13 -4.70 4.54
C ILE A 246 -2.22 -5.71 3.40
N GLY A 247 -1.69 -6.92 3.63
CA GLY A 247 -1.61 -7.96 2.62
C GLY A 247 -0.58 -7.65 1.54
N GLN A 248 -0.83 -8.15 0.33
CA GLN A 248 0.12 -8.13 -0.80
C GLN A 248 -0.24 -7.11 -1.88
N ASP A 249 -1.41 -6.45 -1.78
CA ASP A 249 -2.00 -5.61 -2.83
C ASP A 249 -2.23 -4.15 -2.42
N ALA A 250 -1.77 -3.76 -1.22
CA ALA A 250 -1.82 -2.38 -0.76
C ALA A 250 -0.95 -1.48 -1.65
N THR A 251 -1.58 -0.55 -2.37
CA THR A 251 -0.92 0.24 -3.42
C THR A 251 -1.36 1.71 -3.38
N ALA A 252 -0.39 2.62 -3.30
CA ALA A 252 -0.56 4.03 -3.61
C ALA A 252 -0.37 4.24 -5.12
N TYR A 253 -1.46 4.56 -5.83
CA TYR A 253 -1.46 4.61 -7.30
C TYR A 253 -1.76 6.02 -7.81
N GLY A 254 -0.78 6.66 -8.43
CA GLY A 254 -0.90 8.03 -8.93
C GLY A 254 -0.61 9.11 -7.88
N TRP A 255 -0.14 8.74 -6.69
CA TRP A 255 0.17 9.66 -5.59
C TRP A 255 1.32 9.11 -4.75
N GLY A 256 2.00 10.00 -4.01
CA GLY A 256 3.17 9.66 -3.19
C GLY A 256 3.06 10.17 -1.75
N LEU A 257 4.12 9.99 -0.97
CA LEU A 257 4.23 10.45 0.41
C LEU A 257 5.19 11.62 0.54
N LEU A 258 4.78 12.64 1.30
CA LEU A 258 5.65 13.78 1.63
C LEU A 258 5.73 13.95 3.14
N LEU A 259 6.90 13.69 3.70
CA LEU A 259 7.19 13.84 5.12
C LEU A 259 7.99 15.12 5.35
N ARG A 260 7.45 15.97 6.22
CA ARG A 260 8.10 17.22 6.64
C ARG A 260 8.07 17.35 8.14
N TYR A 261 9.19 17.71 8.73
CA TYR A 261 9.30 18.04 10.15
C TYR A 261 8.92 16.90 11.10
N VAL A 262 8.95 15.66 10.62
CA VAL A 262 8.43 14.52 11.40
C VAL A 262 9.50 13.93 12.30
N GLY A 263 9.07 13.35 13.40
CA GLY A 263 9.87 12.57 14.34
C GLY A 263 9.19 11.24 14.64
N ASN A 264 9.94 10.13 14.59
CA ASN A 264 9.45 8.77 14.83
C ASN A 264 8.29 8.38 13.87
N VAL A 265 8.64 8.11 12.61
CA VAL A 265 7.68 7.69 11.56
C VAL A 265 8.16 6.45 10.83
N GLU A 266 7.23 5.54 10.56
CA GLU A 266 7.46 4.30 9.81
C GLU A 266 6.59 4.27 8.55
N VAL A 267 7.15 3.82 7.43
CA VAL A 267 6.41 3.57 6.18
C VAL A 267 6.78 2.20 5.63
N ARG A 268 5.79 1.30 5.51
CA ARG A 268 6.07 -0.09 5.15
C ARG A 268 5.01 -0.80 4.33
N ASN A 269 5.44 -1.86 3.64
CA ASN A 269 4.55 -2.80 2.93
C ASN A 269 3.64 -2.13 1.88
N LEU A 270 4.10 -1.07 1.22
CA LEU A 270 3.35 -0.35 0.18
C LEU A 270 3.93 -0.59 -1.21
N GLY A 271 3.06 -0.72 -2.20
CA GLY A 271 3.42 -0.56 -3.61
C GLY A 271 3.19 0.89 -4.01
N LEU A 272 4.20 1.57 -4.55
CA LEU A 272 4.08 2.95 -5.04
C LEU A 272 4.24 2.95 -6.55
N MET A 273 3.17 3.33 -7.26
CA MET A 273 3.12 3.31 -8.72
C MET A 273 2.65 4.65 -9.27
N LEU A 274 3.32 5.13 -10.31
CA LEU A 274 2.96 6.36 -11.02
C LEU A 274 2.84 7.57 -10.08
N PHE A 275 3.62 7.57 -9.01
CA PHE A 275 3.69 8.70 -8.07
C PHE A 275 4.13 9.99 -8.79
N PRO A 276 3.92 11.18 -8.20
CA PRO A 276 4.40 12.44 -8.76
C PRO A 276 5.95 12.51 -8.75
N ASP A 277 6.53 13.69 -8.51
CA ASP A 277 7.98 13.93 -8.49
C ASP A 277 8.78 12.82 -7.76
N ASP A 278 8.58 12.69 -6.44
CA ASP A 278 9.16 11.66 -5.58
C ASP A 278 8.10 10.59 -5.21
N GLY A 279 8.51 9.33 -4.99
CA GLY A 279 7.63 8.30 -4.42
C GLY A 279 7.38 8.54 -2.93
N ILE A 280 8.47 8.62 -2.17
CA ILE A 280 8.49 8.99 -0.75
C ILE A 280 9.53 10.09 -0.56
N SER A 281 9.08 11.31 -0.29
CA SER A 281 9.95 12.48 -0.12
C SER A 281 10.08 12.85 1.36
N LEU A 282 11.31 12.89 1.89
CA LEU A 282 11.64 13.44 3.20
C LEU A 282 12.18 14.87 3.03
N ASP A 283 11.29 15.82 2.76
CA ASP A 283 11.63 17.23 2.48
C ASP A 283 11.16 18.17 3.60
N THR A 284 11.65 17.91 4.81
CA THR A 284 12.71 18.72 5.48
C THR A 284 12.64 18.50 6.99
N GLY A 285 13.76 18.51 7.71
CA GLY A 285 13.77 18.44 9.17
C GLY A 285 13.13 17.18 9.76
N ASN A 286 13.32 16.03 9.12
CA ASN A 286 12.79 14.75 9.60
C ASN A 286 13.83 13.99 10.47
N ALA A 287 13.40 13.31 11.53
CA ALA A 287 14.28 12.49 12.36
C ALA A 287 13.65 11.14 12.71
N ASN A 288 14.47 10.09 12.77
CA ASN A 288 14.04 8.74 13.11
C ASN A 288 12.89 8.27 12.21
N VAL A 289 13.17 8.19 10.91
CA VAL A 289 12.22 7.66 9.92
C VAL A 289 12.72 6.31 9.41
N TRP A 290 11.82 5.33 9.37
CA TRP A 290 12.09 4.01 8.83
C TRP A 290 11.21 3.71 7.62
N LEU A 291 11.83 3.57 6.45
CA LEU A 291 11.16 3.24 5.19
C LEU A 291 11.55 1.82 4.80
N HIS A 292 10.64 0.85 4.88
CA HIS A 292 11.02 -0.54 4.64
C HIS A 292 9.98 -1.45 4.01
N ASN A 293 10.43 -2.50 3.32
CA ASN A 293 9.56 -3.48 2.70
C ASN A 293 8.52 -2.87 1.73
N ASN A 294 8.92 -1.84 0.98
CA ASN A 294 8.07 -1.23 -0.05
C ASN A 294 8.53 -1.66 -1.45
N ASP A 295 7.59 -1.73 -2.39
CA ASP A 295 7.86 -1.86 -3.82
C ASP A 295 7.74 -0.48 -4.47
N LEU A 296 8.82 0.02 -5.04
CA LEU A 296 8.90 1.31 -5.71
C LEU A 296 9.00 1.08 -7.21
N PHE A 297 7.90 1.35 -7.92
CA PHE A 297 7.83 1.23 -9.38
C PHE A 297 8.12 2.58 -10.06
N TYR A 298 7.92 2.68 -11.37
CA TYR A 298 8.05 3.95 -12.08
C TYR A 298 7.16 5.06 -11.49
N GLY A 299 7.74 6.26 -11.37
CA GLY A 299 7.02 7.50 -11.18
C GLY A 299 6.38 7.99 -12.49
N SER A 300 5.55 9.02 -12.38
CA SER A 300 5.04 9.75 -13.54
C SER A 300 6.20 10.49 -14.22
N ALA A 301 6.23 10.49 -15.56
CA ALA A 301 7.27 11.18 -16.31
C ALA A 301 7.28 12.68 -15.97
N GLY A 302 8.46 13.19 -15.58
CA GLY A 302 8.69 14.62 -15.34
C GLY A 302 8.94 15.41 -16.62
N SER A 303 9.35 16.67 -16.47
CA SER A 303 9.65 17.54 -17.62
C SER A 303 11.06 17.33 -18.17
N ASP A 304 11.98 16.87 -17.33
CA ASP A 304 13.38 16.71 -17.69
C ASP A 304 13.62 15.34 -18.33
N ALA A 305 14.60 15.26 -19.24
CA ALA A 305 14.87 14.04 -20.00
C ALA A 305 15.29 12.85 -19.11
N ASP A 306 15.88 13.12 -17.94
CA ASP A 306 16.25 12.11 -16.95
C ASP A 306 15.10 11.76 -15.98
N GLN A 307 13.90 12.32 -16.19
CA GLN A 307 12.70 12.07 -15.37
C GLN A 307 11.67 11.18 -16.07
N VAL A 308 12.05 10.49 -17.15
CA VAL A 308 11.14 9.61 -17.91
C VAL A 308 10.63 8.41 -17.11
N LYS A 309 11.34 8.01 -16.05
CA LYS A 309 10.98 6.95 -15.08
C LYS A 309 10.44 7.53 -13.74
N GLY A 310 10.20 8.85 -13.66
CA GLY A 310 9.99 9.62 -12.41
C GLY A 310 11.19 10.49 -12.04
N ASP A 311 11.04 11.41 -11.08
CA ASP A 311 12.19 12.11 -10.46
C ASP A 311 12.84 11.19 -9.41
N GLY A 312 12.72 11.44 -8.11
CA GLY A 312 13.25 10.53 -7.08
C GLY A 312 12.32 9.38 -6.73
N SER A 313 12.83 8.24 -6.26
CA SER A 313 11.97 7.22 -5.62
C SER A 313 11.83 7.48 -4.13
N THR A 314 12.96 7.57 -3.42
CA THR A 314 13.01 7.82 -1.98
C THR A 314 14.07 8.86 -1.66
N ASP A 315 13.71 10.14 -1.65
CA ASP A 315 14.68 11.21 -1.43
C ASP A 315 14.67 11.74 0.01
N MET A 316 15.84 12.14 0.49
CA MET A 316 16.07 12.71 1.80
C MET A 316 16.76 14.06 1.70
N LYS A 317 16.11 15.13 2.17
CA LYS A 317 16.56 16.52 1.95
C LYS A 317 16.43 17.38 3.22
N LYS A 318 17.17 18.48 3.22
CA LYS A 318 17.11 19.66 4.10
C LYS A 318 17.02 19.34 5.59
N GLY A 319 18.12 18.85 6.16
CA GLY A 319 18.25 18.66 7.62
C GLY A 319 17.52 17.43 8.17
N SER A 320 17.09 16.52 7.29
CA SER A 320 16.64 15.20 7.73
C SER A 320 17.84 14.39 8.24
N THR A 321 17.68 13.55 9.26
CA THR A 321 18.77 12.74 9.85
C THR A 321 18.23 11.52 10.61
N PHE A 322 19.10 10.57 10.95
CA PHE A 322 18.72 9.30 11.58
C PHE A 322 17.64 8.55 10.80
N ILE A 323 17.90 8.34 9.50
CA ILE A 323 16.98 7.67 8.59
C ILE A 323 17.49 6.26 8.29
N THR A 324 16.60 5.26 8.30
CA THR A 324 16.88 3.92 7.81
C THR A 324 15.98 3.63 6.61
N ILE A 325 16.57 3.22 5.49
CA ILE A 325 15.88 2.77 4.28
C ILE A 325 16.29 1.31 4.05
N SER A 326 15.37 0.36 4.18
CA SER A 326 15.75 -1.05 4.22
C SER A 326 14.76 -2.02 3.60
N TYR A 327 15.23 -3.12 3.02
CA TYR A 327 14.34 -4.14 2.43
C TYR A 327 13.34 -3.59 1.40
N ASN A 328 13.61 -2.44 0.77
CA ASN A 328 12.77 -1.94 -0.32
C ASN A 328 13.22 -2.55 -1.65
N HIS A 329 12.28 -2.76 -2.57
CA HIS A 329 12.55 -3.21 -3.93
C HIS A 329 12.28 -2.06 -4.89
N TYR A 330 13.33 -1.56 -5.53
CA TYR A 330 13.28 -0.53 -6.56
C TYR A 330 13.24 -1.20 -7.92
N TRP A 331 12.08 -1.17 -8.56
CA TRP A 331 11.83 -1.79 -9.86
C TRP A 331 12.18 -0.81 -10.97
N ASP A 332 13.35 -0.99 -11.58
CA ASP A 332 13.83 -0.19 -12.71
C ASP A 332 13.72 1.33 -12.45
N SER A 333 14.12 1.79 -11.27
CA SER A 333 14.06 3.21 -10.93
C SER A 333 15.11 4.01 -11.71
N GLY A 334 14.74 5.14 -12.32
CA GLY A 334 15.73 6.02 -12.96
C GLY A 334 16.66 6.69 -11.94
N LYS A 335 16.11 7.14 -10.82
CA LYS A 335 16.81 7.86 -9.75
C LYS A 335 16.27 7.38 -8.40
N ALA A 336 16.95 6.40 -7.79
CA ALA A 336 16.42 5.73 -6.62
C ALA A 336 16.39 6.65 -5.39
N SER A 337 17.50 7.29 -5.02
CA SER A 337 17.58 8.10 -3.81
C SER A 337 18.65 9.19 -3.85
N LEU A 338 18.20 10.44 -3.78
CA LEU A 338 19.05 11.56 -3.39
C LEU A 338 19.08 11.69 -1.86
N VAL A 339 20.29 11.79 -1.31
CA VAL A 339 20.55 11.94 0.12
C VAL A 339 21.33 13.23 0.34
N GLY A 340 20.63 14.26 0.80
CA GLY A 340 21.14 15.61 0.95
C GLY A 340 20.98 16.46 -0.32
N LEU A 341 20.83 17.77 -0.11
CA LEU A 341 20.69 18.78 -1.16
C LEU A 341 21.61 19.98 -0.95
N SER A 342 21.56 20.61 0.23
CA SER A 342 22.25 21.87 0.52
C SER A 342 22.56 22.06 2.01
N GLU A 343 22.71 20.96 2.73
CA GLU A 343 22.99 20.93 4.16
C GLU A 343 24.41 21.42 4.44
N THR A 344 24.54 22.20 5.52
CA THR A 344 25.83 22.69 6.02
C THR A 344 26.34 21.87 7.22
N ALA A 345 25.47 21.08 7.85
CA ALA A 345 25.79 20.21 8.96
C ALA A 345 25.76 18.73 8.54
N ASP A 346 26.51 17.91 9.28
CA ASP A 346 26.52 16.45 9.10
C ASP A 346 25.18 15.84 9.52
N PHE A 347 24.80 14.74 8.88
CA PHE A 347 23.56 13.99 9.14
C PHE A 347 23.79 12.51 8.86
N TYR A 348 22.90 11.65 9.35
CA TYR A 348 23.11 10.20 9.34
C TYR A 348 21.98 9.46 8.63
N ALA A 349 22.34 8.51 7.77
CA ALA A 349 21.39 7.63 7.10
C ALA A 349 21.96 6.23 6.90
N THR A 350 21.08 5.23 6.87
CA THR A 350 21.41 3.83 6.60
C THR A 350 20.62 3.31 5.41
N PHE A 351 21.29 2.62 4.50
CA PHE A 351 20.66 1.81 3.45
C PHE A 351 21.05 0.34 3.66
N HIS A 352 20.09 -0.56 3.87
CA HIS A 352 20.41 -1.99 3.93
C HIS A 352 19.38 -2.93 3.36
N HIS A 353 19.85 -4.03 2.79
CA HIS A 353 18.99 -5.08 2.24
C HIS A 353 17.99 -4.60 1.18
N ASN A 354 18.23 -3.43 0.57
CA ASN A 354 17.42 -2.98 -0.55
C ASN A 354 17.83 -3.72 -1.82
N TRP A 355 16.86 -3.98 -2.68
CA TRP A 355 17.07 -4.50 -4.03
C TRP A 355 16.94 -3.35 -5.03
N PHE A 356 18.06 -2.98 -5.64
CA PHE A 356 18.10 -2.02 -6.75
C PHE A 356 18.09 -2.81 -8.06
N ASP A 357 16.89 -3.23 -8.45
CA ASP A 357 16.63 -4.16 -9.54
C ASP A 357 16.51 -3.41 -10.86
N HIS A 358 17.54 -3.52 -11.69
CA HIS A 358 17.68 -2.88 -13.01
C HIS A 358 17.50 -1.35 -12.99
N SER A 359 17.71 -0.72 -11.84
CA SER A 359 17.60 0.74 -11.67
C SER A 359 18.82 1.47 -12.26
N ASP A 360 18.67 2.72 -12.74
CA ASP A 360 19.78 3.41 -13.40
C ASP A 360 20.82 3.94 -12.41
N SER A 361 20.39 4.75 -11.42
CA SER A 361 21.30 5.62 -10.66
C SER A 361 20.82 6.04 -9.27
N ARG A 362 21.73 6.67 -8.50
CA ARG A 362 21.50 7.26 -7.18
C ARG A 362 21.14 6.21 -6.12
N HIS A 363 22.04 5.27 -5.84
CA HIS A 363 21.79 4.15 -4.93
C HIS A 363 22.65 4.12 -3.63
N PRO A 364 22.73 5.19 -2.83
CA PRO A 364 22.21 6.55 -3.02
C PRO A 364 23.21 7.48 -3.75
N ARG A 365 22.75 8.68 -4.14
CA ARG A 365 23.63 9.84 -4.40
C ARG A 365 23.68 10.74 -3.16
N ILE A 366 24.85 10.93 -2.59
CA ILE A 366 25.03 11.55 -1.28
C ILE A 366 25.69 12.93 -1.43
N ARG A 367 25.02 13.97 -0.91
CA ARG A 367 25.54 15.33 -0.75
C ARG A 367 25.65 15.66 0.73
N THR A 368 26.86 15.95 1.20
CA THR A 368 27.09 16.13 2.65
C THR A 368 26.65 14.88 3.44
N GLY A 369 26.96 14.75 4.71
CA GLY A 369 26.45 13.64 5.53
C GLY A 369 27.31 12.38 5.57
N SER A 370 26.93 11.50 6.49
CA SER A 370 27.61 10.27 6.88
C SER A 370 26.66 9.08 6.74
N VAL A 371 26.85 8.27 5.71
CA VAL A 371 25.88 7.24 5.30
C VAL A 371 26.49 5.84 5.37
N HIS A 372 25.82 4.92 6.07
CA HIS A 372 26.19 3.50 6.10
C HIS A 372 25.33 2.72 5.11
N ILE A 373 25.97 2.04 4.17
CA ILE A 373 25.33 1.29 3.09
C ILE A 373 25.82 -0.15 3.17
N TYR A 374 24.94 -1.09 3.56
CA TYR A 374 25.34 -2.47 3.75
C TYR A 374 24.33 -3.52 3.31
N ASN A 375 24.81 -4.69 2.86
CA ASN A 375 23.98 -5.81 2.40
C ASN A 375 22.88 -5.45 1.38
N ASN A 376 23.03 -4.39 0.58
CA ASN A 376 22.12 -4.12 -0.54
C ASN A 376 22.53 -4.94 -1.76
N PHE A 377 21.55 -5.32 -2.57
CA PHE A 377 21.75 -5.99 -3.84
C PHE A 377 21.52 -5.01 -4.99
N TYR A 378 22.58 -4.80 -5.77
CA TYR A 378 22.63 -3.93 -6.94
C TYR A 378 22.70 -4.83 -8.16
N ASP A 379 21.64 -4.82 -8.95
CA ASP A 379 21.35 -5.89 -9.89
C ASP A 379 21.04 -5.28 -11.26
N GLY A 380 21.97 -5.33 -12.21
CA GLY A 380 21.74 -4.79 -13.56
C GLY A 380 21.64 -3.26 -13.62
N ASN A 381 22.40 -2.52 -12.80
CA ASN A 381 22.26 -1.06 -12.74
C ASN A 381 23.05 -0.33 -13.85
N ALA A 382 22.32 0.34 -14.73
CA ALA A 382 22.83 0.86 -16.00
C ALA A 382 23.81 2.04 -15.92
N LYS A 383 23.78 2.85 -14.84
CA LYS A 383 24.67 4.03 -14.70
C LYS A 383 25.64 3.87 -13.54
N TYR A 384 25.18 3.93 -12.29
CA TYR A 384 26.05 3.80 -11.12
C TYR A 384 25.29 3.38 -9.85
N GLY A 385 26.02 2.76 -8.92
CA GLY A 385 25.55 2.40 -7.59
C GLY A 385 25.63 3.58 -6.61
N VAL A 386 26.58 3.51 -5.67
CA VAL A 386 26.80 4.53 -4.64
C VAL A 386 27.58 5.72 -5.21
N GLY A 387 27.00 6.91 -5.17
CA GLY A 387 27.66 8.14 -5.63
C GLY A 387 27.87 9.13 -4.49
N VAL A 388 29.09 9.68 -4.36
CA VAL A 388 29.41 10.69 -3.33
C VAL A 388 29.83 12.03 -3.92
N THR A 389 29.26 13.10 -3.38
CA THR A 389 29.58 14.49 -3.70
C THR A 389 29.64 15.35 -2.43
N THR A 390 30.02 16.61 -2.60
CA THR A 390 29.91 17.71 -1.63
C THR A 390 30.49 17.35 -0.26
N GLY A 391 31.61 16.65 -0.24
CA GLY A 391 32.33 16.31 0.98
C GLY A 391 31.67 15.23 1.87
N SER A 392 30.70 14.48 1.34
CA SER A 392 30.06 13.36 2.06
C SER A 392 31.04 12.23 2.42
N SER A 393 30.67 11.40 3.40
CA SER A 393 31.38 10.18 3.78
C SER A 393 30.44 8.98 3.73
N ALA A 394 30.78 7.98 2.92
CA ALA A 394 29.99 6.75 2.78
C ALA A 394 30.78 5.53 3.25
N PHE A 395 30.19 4.71 4.11
CA PHE A 395 30.71 3.38 4.45
C PHE A 395 29.93 2.32 3.66
N VAL A 396 30.58 1.71 2.67
CA VAL A 396 29.98 0.72 1.76
C VAL A 396 30.52 -0.66 2.13
N GLU A 397 29.70 -1.45 2.85
CA GLU A 397 30.09 -2.70 3.50
C GLU A 397 29.25 -3.90 3.05
N SER A 398 29.87 -5.00 2.63
CA SER A 398 29.19 -6.28 2.39
C SER A 398 27.97 -6.20 1.45
N ASN A 399 28.00 -5.33 0.44
CA ASN A 399 26.98 -5.28 -0.61
C ASN A 399 27.35 -6.22 -1.76
N TYR A 400 26.38 -6.54 -2.61
CA TYR A 400 26.63 -7.26 -3.86
C TYR A 400 26.23 -6.40 -5.06
N PHE A 401 27.20 -6.17 -5.95
CA PHE A 401 27.04 -5.48 -7.23
C PHE A 401 27.16 -6.48 -8.38
N ARG A 402 26.04 -6.90 -8.95
CA ARG A 402 25.97 -7.70 -10.19
C ARG A 402 25.65 -6.76 -11.35
N HIS A 403 26.53 -6.73 -12.35
CA HIS A 403 26.33 -5.93 -13.57
C HIS A 403 26.01 -4.45 -13.30
N THR A 404 26.53 -3.90 -12.21
CA THR A 404 26.46 -2.46 -11.95
C THR A 404 27.59 -1.80 -12.72
N LYS A 405 27.26 -0.93 -13.69
CA LYS A 405 28.27 -0.28 -14.54
C LYS A 405 29.41 0.35 -13.73
N TYR A 406 29.06 1.24 -12.80
CA TYR A 406 29.99 1.85 -11.85
C TYR A 406 29.49 1.66 -10.42
N PRO A 407 29.92 0.60 -9.70
CA PRO A 407 29.45 0.27 -8.35
C PRO A 407 29.55 1.42 -7.35
N MET A 408 30.64 2.20 -7.46
CA MET A 408 30.95 3.33 -6.61
C MET A 408 31.53 4.45 -7.46
N MET A 409 31.14 5.69 -7.20
CA MET A 409 31.67 6.87 -7.87
C MET A 409 31.89 8.03 -6.89
N SER A 410 33.00 8.76 -7.09
CA SER A 410 33.22 10.07 -6.49
C SER A 410 33.28 11.13 -7.58
N SER A 411 32.59 12.25 -7.35
CA SER A 411 32.51 13.37 -8.31
C SER A 411 33.90 13.88 -8.74
N LEU A 412 34.06 14.11 -10.04
CA LEU A 412 35.23 14.72 -10.68
C LEU A 412 36.57 13.96 -10.48
N GLN A 413 36.53 12.67 -10.19
CA GLN A 413 37.71 11.81 -10.03
C GLN A 413 37.36 10.35 -10.28
N GLY A 414 38.36 9.48 -10.19
CA GLY A 414 38.19 8.04 -10.35
C GLY A 414 37.54 7.75 -11.70
N THR A 415 36.47 6.97 -11.65
CA THR A 415 35.72 6.57 -12.83
C THR A 415 34.98 7.74 -13.50
N ASP A 416 34.57 8.77 -12.74
CA ASP A 416 33.96 9.99 -13.33
C ASP A 416 34.96 10.80 -14.16
N ALA A 417 36.27 10.64 -13.91
CA ALA A 417 37.33 11.26 -14.71
C ALA A 417 37.75 10.41 -15.92
N LEU A 418 37.14 9.23 -16.14
CA LEU A 418 37.37 8.43 -17.33
C LEU A 418 36.48 8.94 -18.47
N GLY A 419 37.05 9.78 -19.34
CA GLY A 419 36.33 10.36 -20.48
C GLY A 419 35.71 11.72 -20.16
N GLU A 420 34.50 11.99 -20.65
CA GLU A 420 33.86 13.31 -20.52
C GLU A 420 33.28 13.60 -19.13
N GLY A 421 33.11 12.58 -18.28
CA GLY A 421 32.52 12.68 -16.94
C GLY A 421 31.03 13.06 -16.96
N THR A 422 30.18 12.24 -16.35
CA THR A 422 28.72 12.41 -16.43
C THR A 422 28.02 12.36 -15.07
N PHE A 423 28.76 12.17 -13.97
CA PHE A 423 28.14 12.02 -12.66
C PHE A 423 27.78 13.37 -12.02
N SER A 424 28.75 14.25 -11.80
CA SER A 424 28.51 15.57 -11.20
C SER A 424 29.66 16.56 -11.42
N GLY A 425 29.35 17.85 -11.36
CA GLY A 425 30.33 18.95 -11.32
C GLY A 425 30.69 19.42 -9.89
N GLU A 426 30.23 18.70 -8.87
CA GLU A 426 30.40 19.05 -7.46
C GLU A 426 31.74 18.55 -6.92
N ASN A 427 32.20 19.08 -5.77
CA ASN A 427 33.36 18.52 -5.08
C ASN A 427 33.14 17.05 -4.72
N GLY A 428 34.20 16.23 -4.73
CA GLY A 428 34.11 14.81 -4.38
C GLY A 428 33.84 14.57 -2.90
N GLY A 429 33.08 13.53 -2.59
CA GLY A 429 33.00 12.92 -1.25
C GLY A 429 33.92 11.69 -1.15
N MET A 430 34.00 11.06 0.02
CA MET A 430 34.87 9.91 0.25
C MET A 430 34.08 8.63 0.54
N ILE A 431 34.43 7.54 -0.15
CA ILE A 431 33.90 6.20 0.10
C ILE A 431 34.96 5.35 0.81
N LYS A 432 34.56 4.74 1.93
CA LYS A 432 35.25 3.60 2.53
C LYS A 432 34.54 2.32 2.07
N ALA A 433 35.22 1.48 1.30
CA ALA A 433 34.71 0.20 0.84
C ALA A 433 35.26 -0.95 1.70
N TYR A 434 34.41 -1.91 2.05
CA TYR A 434 34.82 -3.12 2.77
C TYR A 434 33.97 -4.32 2.38
N ASN A 435 34.61 -5.46 2.08
CA ASN A 435 33.96 -6.75 1.90
C ASN A 435 32.79 -6.80 0.88
N ASN A 436 32.77 -5.91 -0.13
CA ASN A 436 31.74 -5.95 -1.17
C ASN A 436 32.06 -7.05 -2.20
N LEU A 437 31.02 -7.72 -2.70
CA LEU A 437 31.12 -8.58 -3.88
C LEU A 437 30.81 -7.74 -5.13
N ILE A 438 31.70 -7.77 -6.11
CA ILE A 438 31.55 -7.02 -7.37
C ILE A 438 31.74 -8.00 -8.52
N ALA A 439 30.72 -8.13 -9.37
CA ALA A 439 30.70 -9.00 -10.54
C ALA A 439 30.26 -8.21 -11.78
N SER A 440 31.02 -8.32 -12.86
CA SER A 440 30.70 -7.71 -14.17
C SER A 440 30.50 -6.19 -14.15
N ALA A 441 31.29 -5.47 -13.35
CA ALA A 441 31.33 -4.00 -13.40
C ALA A 441 32.32 -3.48 -14.46
N ASP A 442 32.01 -2.35 -15.09
CA ASP A 442 32.90 -1.72 -16.08
C ASP A 442 34.17 -1.18 -15.40
N SER A 443 34.00 -0.42 -14.31
CA SER A 443 35.12 0.20 -13.59
C SER A 443 34.84 0.42 -12.11
N VAL A 444 35.83 0.09 -11.28
CA VAL A 444 36.01 0.55 -9.90
C VAL A 444 37.51 0.79 -9.69
N ILE A 445 37.86 2.00 -9.28
CA ILE A 445 39.24 2.38 -8.97
C ILE A 445 39.38 2.57 -7.45
N TYR A 446 40.24 1.77 -6.82
CA TYR A 446 40.60 1.99 -5.41
C TYR A 446 41.85 2.86 -5.28
N ALA A 447 41.91 3.65 -4.22
CA ALA A 447 43.06 4.50 -3.91
C ALA A 447 44.33 3.69 -3.57
N ASN A 448 44.15 2.50 -2.99
CA ASN A 448 45.20 1.76 -2.26
C ASN A 448 45.29 0.27 -2.63
N SER A 449 44.54 -0.19 -3.64
CA SER A 449 44.46 -1.60 -4.01
C SER A 449 44.15 -1.78 -5.48
N SER A 450 44.76 -2.78 -6.14
CA SER A 450 44.41 -3.18 -7.51
C SER A 450 43.37 -4.30 -7.54
N ALA A 451 42.63 -4.51 -6.44
CA ALA A 451 41.53 -5.47 -6.37
C ALA A 451 40.23 -4.97 -7.03
N GLY A 452 40.20 -3.73 -7.53
CA GLY A 452 39.10 -3.23 -8.37
C GLY A 452 39.21 -3.78 -9.79
N THR A 453 38.29 -3.39 -10.67
CA THR A 453 38.35 -3.76 -12.10
C THR A 453 39.33 -2.90 -12.89
N THR A 454 39.74 -1.75 -12.33
CA THR A 454 40.77 -0.85 -12.86
C THR A 454 41.93 -0.73 -11.86
N ALA A 455 43.15 -0.49 -12.36
CA ALA A 455 44.36 -0.38 -11.54
C ALA A 455 44.25 0.73 -10.47
N ALA A 456 44.91 0.50 -9.33
CA ALA A 456 44.89 1.46 -8.22
C ALA A 456 45.41 2.84 -8.64
N ASN A 457 44.79 3.89 -8.09
CA ASN A 457 45.25 5.26 -8.31
C ASN A 457 45.08 6.09 -7.03
N ALA A 458 46.19 6.46 -6.39
CA ALA A 458 46.17 7.17 -5.11
C ALA A 458 45.68 8.63 -5.20
N THR A 459 45.51 9.17 -6.40
CA THR A 459 45.12 10.57 -6.64
C THR A 459 43.71 10.70 -7.19
N SER A 460 43.31 9.81 -8.11
CA SER A 460 42.00 9.84 -8.77
C SER A 460 41.35 8.47 -8.65
N PHE A 461 40.44 8.30 -7.69
CA PHE A 461 39.85 7.02 -7.30
C PHE A 461 38.37 7.15 -6.93
N ASP A 462 37.66 6.03 -6.92
CA ASP A 462 36.25 5.97 -6.48
C ASP A 462 36.14 5.73 -4.96
N ALA A 463 36.99 4.86 -4.41
CA ALA A 463 36.93 4.47 -3.00
C ALA A 463 38.29 4.12 -2.39
N TYR A 464 38.37 4.12 -1.06
CA TYR A 464 39.44 3.50 -0.29
C TYR A 464 39.01 2.08 0.14
N LEU A 465 39.82 1.06 -0.15
CA LEU A 465 39.53 -0.32 0.25
C LEU A 465 40.10 -0.60 1.64
N ALA A 466 39.23 -0.75 2.63
CA ALA A 466 39.60 -1.06 4.01
C ALA A 466 39.95 -2.55 4.18
N SER A 467 40.93 -2.84 5.04
CA SER A 467 41.37 -4.22 5.32
C SER A 467 40.50 -4.94 6.36
N SER A 468 39.75 -4.18 7.17
CA SER A 468 38.79 -4.69 8.13
C SER A 468 37.68 -3.66 8.32
N ARG A 469 36.54 -4.10 8.84
CA ARG A 469 35.40 -3.21 9.15
C ARG A 469 35.81 -2.02 10.01
N THR A 470 36.64 -2.22 11.03
CA THR A 470 37.03 -1.19 12.00
C THR A 470 38.28 -0.40 11.58
N ALA A 471 38.88 -0.70 10.43
CA ALA A 471 40.04 0.04 9.95
C ALA A 471 39.65 1.49 9.60
N THR A 472 40.38 2.46 10.11
CA THR A 472 40.20 3.87 9.74
C THR A 472 40.81 4.16 8.37
N VAL A 473 40.21 5.05 7.60
CA VAL A 473 40.82 5.63 6.39
C VAL A 473 41.82 6.72 6.84
N PRO A 474 43.11 6.63 6.46
CA PRO A 474 44.08 7.67 6.78
C PRO A 474 43.72 9.00 6.13
N SER A 475 43.86 10.11 6.88
CA SER A 475 43.54 11.47 6.41
C SER A 475 44.42 11.99 5.26
N THR A 476 45.47 11.25 4.90
CA THR A 476 46.31 11.49 3.73
C THR A 476 45.60 11.13 2.43
N TYR A 477 44.63 10.23 2.45
CA TYR A 477 43.77 9.95 1.30
C TYR A 477 42.66 10.99 1.25
N LYS A 478 42.65 11.77 0.16
CA LYS A 478 41.71 12.86 -0.06
C LYS A 478 41.19 12.83 -1.48
N THR A 479 39.99 13.34 -1.68
CA THR A 479 39.47 13.57 -3.03
C THR A 479 40.32 14.60 -3.77
N LEU A 480 40.54 14.38 -5.06
CA LEU A 480 41.22 15.27 -5.98
C LEU A 480 40.55 16.65 -6.02
N VAL A 481 39.22 16.65 -6.18
CA VAL A 481 38.42 17.87 -6.17
C VAL A 481 37.67 17.99 -4.84
N GLY A 482 37.92 19.08 -4.13
CA GLY A 482 37.37 19.35 -2.79
C GLY A 482 38.33 19.01 -1.64
N GLY A 483 39.30 18.12 -1.83
CA GLY A 483 40.26 17.76 -0.77
C GLY A 483 39.61 17.06 0.44
N THR A 484 38.47 16.42 0.23
CA THR A 484 37.66 15.75 1.26
C THR A 484 38.40 14.55 1.82
N ALA A 485 38.49 14.45 3.14
CA ALA A 485 38.92 13.22 3.83
C ALA A 485 37.69 12.47 4.37
N TYR A 486 37.78 11.15 4.44
CA TYR A 486 36.75 10.34 5.10
C TYR A 486 36.74 10.64 6.60
N ASN A 487 35.57 10.93 7.15
CA ASN A 487 35.44 11.38 8.54
C ASN A 487 35.50 10.23 9.58
N ASN A 488 35.57 8.97 9.14
CA ASN A 488 35.60 7.77 9.98
C ASN A 488 34.41 7.64 10.95
N PHE A 489 33.24 8.18 10.57
CA PHE A 489 32.03 8.16 11.39
C PHE A 489 31.66 6.75 11.88
N ASP A 490 31.94 5.73 11.07
CA ASP A 490 31.62 4.32 11.31
C ASP A 490 32.36 3.70 12.51
N THR A 491 33.46 4.33 12.95
CA THR A 491 34.22 3.93 14.14
C THR A 491 33.93 4.82 15.36
N LEU A 492 33.23 5.94 15.15
CA LEU A 492 33.01 7.00 16.15
C LEU A 492 31.55 7.11 16.59
N LYS A 493 30.63 6.57 15.81
CA LYS A 493 29.18 6.67 16.01
C LYS A 493 28.57 5.28 16.14
N ASP A 494 27.49 5.21 16.91
CA ASP A 494 26.61 4.05 16.89
C ASP A 494 25.85 4.03 15.56
N LEU A 495 26.12 3.00 14.76
CA LEU A 495 25.46 2.79 13.46
C LEU A 495 24.04 2.22 13.61
N GLY A 496 23.62 1.85 14.83
CA GLY A 496 22.36 1.16 15.08
C GLY A 496 22.34 -0.27 14.54
N VAL A 497 23.51 -0.87 14.28
CA VAL A 497 23.64 -2.24 13.78
C VAL A 497 24.88 -2.92 14.34
N SER A 498 24.73 -4.19 14.71
CA SER A 498 25.82 -5.03 15.21
C SER A 498 26.60 -5.69 14.06
N THR A 499 27.86 -6.03 14.29
CA THR A 499 28.67 -6.77 13.31
C THR A 499 28.08 -8.14 12.96
N SER A 500 27.44 -8.81 13.92
CA SER A 500 26.77 -10.10 13.72
C SER A 500 25.49 -10.01 12.89
N SER A 501 24.97 -8.80 12.67
CA SER A 501 23.81 -8.53 11.82
C SER A 501 24.20 -8.21 10.37
N ILE A 502 25.50 -8.17 10.06
CA ILE A 502 25.98 -7.97 8.69
C ILE A 502 26.09 -9.35 8.04
N ASP A 503 25.25 -9.59 7.04
CA ASP A 503 25.28 -10.81 6.25
C ASP A 503 26.57 -10.89 5.42
N ALA A 504 26.98 -12.11 5.08
CA ALA A 504 28.09 -12.32 4.16
C ALA A 504 27.71 -11.78 2.78
N ALA A 505 28.64 -11.10 2.09
CA ALA A 505 28.37 -10.54 0.77
C ALA A 505 27.87 -11.59 -0.25
N SER A 506 28.31 -12.86 -0.11
CA SER A 506 27.88 -13.98 -0.95
C SER A 506 26.44 -14.46 -0.69
N SER A 507 25.82 -14.08 0.43
CA SER A 507 24.41 -14.41 0.73
C SER A 507 23.46 -13.26 0.42
N VAL A 508 23.98 -12.07 0.06
CA VAL A 508 23.18 -10.86 -0.15
C VAL A 508 22.11 -11.05 -1.22
N GLU A 509 22.45 -11.64 -2.37
CA GLU A 509 21.47 -11.94 -3.44
C GLU A 509 20.29 -12.72 -2.88
N GLN A 510 20.55 -13.89 -2.29
CA GLN A 510 19.51 -14.75 -1.73
C GLN A 510 18.67 -14.04 -0.66
N VAL A 511 19.32 -13.39 0.31
CA VAL A 511 18.61 -12.75 1.42
C VAL A 511 17.75 -11.58 0.93
N VAL A 512 18.27 -10.77 0.02
CA VAL A 512 17.57 -9.59 -0.50
C VAL A 512 16.43 -10.01 -1.41
N SER A 513 16.67 -10.92 -2.37
CA SER A 513 15.60 -11.43 -3.24
C SER A 513 14.49 -12.14 -2.47
N ASP A 514 14.78 -12.76 -1.32
CA ASP A 514 13.78 -13.41 -0.46
C ASP A 514 12.95 -12.43 0.39
N LYS A 515 13.49 -11.25 0.74
CA LYS A 515 12.93 -10.41 1.81
C LYS A 515 12.61 -8.97 1.41
N ALA A 516 13.21 -8.46 0.34
CA ALA A 516 12.93 -7.11 -0.13
C ALA A 516 11.55 -7.02 -0.76
N GLY A 517 10.97 -5.83 -0.69
CA GLY A 517 9.63 -5.55 -1.17
C GLY A 517 8.53 -5.96 -0.18
N ARG A 518 7.31 -6.04 -0.70
CA ARG A 518 6.10 -6.31 0.10
C ARG A 518 6.01 -7.76 0.57
N LEU A 519 5.09 -7.99 1.52
CA LEU A 519 4.65 -9.32 1.94
C LEU A 519 4.41 -10.23 0.73
N ASN A 520 5.02 -11.43 0.74
CA ASN A 520 4.94 -12.41 -0.33
C ASN A 520 5.34 -11.86 -1.72
N HIS A 521 6.26 -10.88 -1.76
CA HIS A 521 6.69 -10.17 -2.97
C HIS A 521 5.57 -9.40 -3.68
N GLY A 522 4.50 -9.05 -2.94
CA GLY A 522 3.35 -8.35 -3.48
C GLY A 522 2.52 -9.19 -4.46
N ASP A 523 1.61 -8.53 -5.16
CA ASP A 523 0.73 -9.11 -6.18
C ASP A 523 1.09 -8.71 -7.62
N PHE A 524 2.17 -7.94 -7.78
CA PHE A 524 2.72 -7.55 -9.07
C PHE A 524 3.99 -8.36 -9.33
N THR A 525 4.05 -9.05 -10.46
CA THR A 525 5.23 -9.83 -10.85
C THR A 525 5.86 -9.24 -12.10
N TRP A 526 7.19 -9.26 -12.18
CA TRP A 526 7.93 -8.92 -13.40
C TRP A 526 9.27 -9.64 -13.35
N GLU A 527 9.80 -9.99 -14.51
CA GLU A 527 11.11 -10.63 -14.65
C GLU A 527 11.86 -9.86 -15.73
N PHE A 528 13.00 -9.31 -15.35
CA PHE A 528 13.90 -8.64 -16.28
C PHE A 528 14.66 -9.69 -17.09
N THR A 529 15.04 -9.32 -18.31
CA THR A 529 15.87 -10.14 -19.18
C THR A 529 17.29 -9.59 -19.12
N ASP A 530 18.15 -10.13 -18.27
CA ASP A 530 19.52 -9.65 -18.03
C ASP A 530 20.27 -9.22 -19.30
N SER A 531 20.23 -10.05 -20.36
CA SER A 531 20.93 -9.77 -21.62
C SER A 531 20.45 -8.52 -22.38
N VAL A 532 19.30 -7.97 -21.99
CA VAL A 532 18.66 -6.77 -22.56
C VAL A 532 18.68 -5.64 -21.54
N ASP A 533 18.26 -5.93 -20.31
CA ASP A 533 17.95 -4.92 -19.31
C ASP A 533 19.18 -4.49 -18.48
N ASP A 534 20.20 -5.34 -18.29
CA ASP A 534 21.36 -5.07 -17.40
C ASP A 534 22.09 -3.73 -17.69
N THR A 535 22.06 -3.29 -18.94
CA THR A 535 22.76 -2.08 -19.41
C THR A 535 21.83 -0.97 -19.88
N SER A 536 20.51 -1.21 -19.84
CA SER A 536 19.51 -0.30 -20.38
C SER A 536 19.07 0.71 -19.33
N ASP A 537 19.21 1.99 -19.63
CA ASP A 537 18.58 3.08 -18.87
C ASP A 537 17.29 3.61 -19.53
N ALA A 538 16.87 2.99 -20.64
CA ALA A 538 15.62 3.30 -21.31
C ALA A 538 14.41 2.79 -20.50
N VAL A 539 13.25 3.41 -20.70
CA VAL A 539 11.99 2.91 -20.13
C VAL A 539 11.66 1.56 -20.77
N ASN A 540 11.51 0.52 -19.94
CA ASN A 540 10.95 -0.75 -20.38
C ASN A 540 9.43 -0.57 -20.63
N THR A 541 9.07 -0.39 -21.90
CA THR A 541 7.70 -0.06 -22.31
C THR A 541 6.67 -1.13 -21.94
N ALA A 542 7.08 -2.40 -21.87
CA ALA A 542 6.22 -3.50 -21.47
C ALA A 542 5.97 -3.49 -19.95
N LEU A 543 7.00 -3.24 -19.14
CA LEU A 543 6.86 -3.02 -17.70
C LEU A 543 5.95 -1.81 -17.41
N MET A 544 6.20 -0.67 -18.05
CA MET A 544 5.37 0.54 -17.90
C MET A 544 3.91 0.26 -18.25
N SER A 545 3.65 -0.45 -19.35
CA SER A 545 2.29 -0.83 -19.76
C SER A 545 1.62 -1.72 -18.70
N LYS A 546 2.36 -2.67 -18.12
CA LYS A 546 1.87 -3.54 -17.05
C LYS A 546 1.51 -2.72 -15.79
N ILE A 547 2.37 -1.79 -15.38
CA ILE A 547 2.12 -0.86 -14.27
C ILE A 547 0.85 -0.03 -14.53
N GLN A 548 0.70 0.56 -15.71
CA GLN A 548 -0.47 1.37 -16.07
C GLN A 548 -1.78 0.57 -16.09
N SER A 549 -1.69 -0.72 -16.43
CA SER A 549 -2.83 -1.65 -16.46
C SER A 549 -3.11 -2.34 -15.12
N TYR A 550 -2.28 -2.12 -14.10
CA TYR A 550 -2.37 -2.84 -12.82
C TYR A 550 -3.76 -2.71 -12.18
N THR A 551 -4.31 -3.84 -11.75
CA THR A 551 -5.54 -3.91 -10.95
C THR A 551 -5.32 -4.88 -9.80
N THR A 552 -5.88 -4.56 -8.64
CA THR A 552 -5.98 -5.54 -7.55
C THR A 552 -7.14 -6.51 -7.84
N SER A 553 -7.01 -7.74 -7.38
CA SER A 553 -8.10 -8.73 -7.38
C SER A 553 -9.05 -8.60 -6.18
N LEU A 554 -8.83 -7.61 -5.31
CA LEU A 554 -9.68 -7.29 -4.17
C LEU A 554 -11.07 -6.87 -4.64
N VAL A 555 -12.08 -7.57 -4.13
CA VAL A 555 -13.51 -7.32 -4.42
C VAL A 555 -14.13 -6.44 -3.33
N SER A 556 -13.89 -6.78 -2.06
CA SER A 556 -14.43 -6.02 -0.93
C SER A 556 -13.57 -6.13 0.32
N VAL A 557 -13.66 -5.11 1.17
CA VAL A 557 -13.03 -5.02 2.49
C VAL A 557 -14.12 -5.11 3.55
N GLY A 558 -13.90 -5.88 4.60
CA GLY A 558 -14.92 -6.19 5.59
C GLY A 558 -15.46 -7.60 5.41
N GLY A 559 -15.89 -8.20 6.52
CA GLY A 559 -16.49 -9.52 6.49
C GLY A 559 -17.05 -10.04 7.81
N ASN A 560 -16.83 -9.37 8.95
CA ASN A 560 -17.38 -9.82 10.24
C ASN A 560 -18.90 -10.02 10.16
N SER A 561 -19.38 -11.14 10.70
CA SER A 561 -20.81 -11.37 10.85
C SER A 561 -21.34 -10.48 11.97
N SER A 562 -22.34 -9.65 11.71
CA SER A 562 -22.91 -8.78 12.74
C SER A 562 -23.68 -9.60 13.80
N THR A 563 -23.12 -9.73 15.01
CA THR A 563 -23.83 -10.24 16.19
C THR A 563 -23.48 -9.43 17.45
N SER A 564 -24.00 -8.20 17.58
CA SER A 564 -24.42 -7.55 18.84
C SER A 564 -24.61 -6.04 18.62
N THR A 565 -25.59 -5.48 19.34
CA THR A 565 -26.04 -4.09 19.40
C THR A 565 -24.92 -3.08 19.62
N ASP A 566 -24.59 -2.33 18.57
CA ASP A 566 -24.29 -0.92 18.72
C ASP A 566 -25.09 -0.16 17.67
N THR A 567 -25.77 0.89 18.10
CA THR A 567 -26.72 1.62 17.25
C THR A 567 -25.94 2.55 16.32
N THR A 568 -25.50 2.01 15.18
CA THR A 568 -25.32 2.78 13.96
C THR A 568 -25.98 2.02 12.82
N THR A 569 -26.91 2.74 12.18
CA THR A 569 -27.82 2.28 11.15
C THR A 569 -27.12 1.48 10.03
N PRO A 570 -27.73 0.40 9.51
CA PRO A 570 -27.09 -0.51 8.55
C PRO A 570 -26.61 0.24 7.32
N THR A 571 -25.31 0.14 7.02
CA THR A 571 -24.81 0.42 5.68
C THR A 571 -25.09 -0.84 4.88
N ASP A 572 -26.18 -0.80 4.12
CA ASP A 572 -26.57 -1.90 3.27
C ASP A 572 -25.49 -2.16 2.21
N THR A 573 -25.24 -3.44 2.02
CA THR A 573 -24.54 -4.14 0.96
C THR A 573 -24.45 -3.32 -0.33
N THR A 574 -23.23 -3.14 -0.86
CA THR A 574 -22.95 -2.58 -2.18
C THR A 574 -23.66 -3.38 -3.27
N SER A 575 -24.90 -3.02 -3.55
CA SER A 575 -25.43 -3.06 -4.90
C SER A 575 -24.86 -1.82 -5.60
N GLU A 576 -24.23 -1.98 -6.77
CA GLU A 576 -23.82 -0.83 -7.57
C GLU A 576 -25.04 0.09 -7.75
N SER A 577 -24.97 1.29 -7.18
CA SER A 577 -26.01 2.29 -7.34
C SER A 577 -25.87 2.87 -8.74
N ILE A 578 -26.87 2.64 -9.59
CA ILE A 578 -26.89 3.23 -10.91
C ILE A 578 -27.46 4.64 -10.78
N VAL A 579 -26.66 5.63 -11.14
CA VAL A 579 -26.97 7.05 -10.94
C VAL A 579 -27.03 7.78 -12.28
N HIS A 580 -28.00 8.68 -12.45
CA HIS A 580 -28.02 9.67 -13.52
C HIS A 580 -28.19 11.07 -12.95
N ASN A 581 -27.19 11.93 -13.17
CA ASN A 581 -27.18 13.32 -12.74
C ASN A 581 -27.34 14.24 -13.97
N PHE A 582 -28.49 14.88 -14.09
CA PHE A 582 -28.80 15.76 -15.23
C PHE A 582 -27.90 16.99 -15.31
N THR A 583 -27.28 17.43 -14.20
CA THR A 583 -26.32 18.54 -14.19
C THR A 583 -25.04 18.23 -14.94
N THR A 584 -24.57 16.99 -14.86
CA THR A 584 -23.30 16.57 -15.46
C THR A 584 -23.49 15.86 -16.79
N SER A 585 -24.59 15.12 -16.92
CA SER A 585 -24.78 14.14 -18.01
C SER A 585 -25.88 14.54 -19.00
N GLY A 586 -26.68 15.57 -18.70
CA GLY A 586 -27.83 15.95 -19.53
C GLY A 586 -28.74 14.75 -19.79
N THR A 587 -29.03 14.45 -21.06
CA THR A 587 -29.79 13.24 -21.47
C THR A 587 -28.91 12.05 -21.87
N THR A 588 -27.58 12.17 -21.79
CA THR A 588 -26.65 11.10 -22.20
C THR A 588 -26.47 10.10 -21.07
N SER A 589 -26.88 8.84 -21.29
CA SER A 589 -26.73 7.77 -20.31
C SER A 589 -26.42 6.44 -20.99
N SER A 590 -25.59 5.61 -20.36
CA SER A 590 -25.33 4.23 -20.79
C SER A 590 -26.37 3.23 -20.27
N PHE A 591 -27.24 3.65 -19.35
CA PHE A 591 -28.25 2.78 -18.72
C PHE A 591 -29.69 3.25 -18.99
N PHE A 592 -29.96 4.56 -18.89
CA PHE A 592 -31.29 5.12 -19.11
C PHE A 592 -31.46 5.58 -20.57
N THR A 593 -32.59 5.23 -21.19
CA THR A 593 -33.00 5.85 -22.45
C THR A 593 -33.87 7.05 -22.13
N ILE A 594 -33.34 8.26 -22.27
CA ILE A 594 -33.99 9.51 -21.84
C ILE A 594 -34.48 10.30 -23.05
N GLN A 595 -35.78 10.58 -23.09
CA GLN A 595 -36.42 11.49 -24.04
C GLN A 595 -37.05 12.66 -23.29
N GLY A 596 -36.65 13.89 -23.61
CA GLY A 596 -37.24 15.10 -23.06
C GLY A 596 -36.34 16.34 -23.22
N ASN A 597 -36.79 17.45 -22.65
CA ASN A 597 -36.09 18.73 -22.76
C ASN A 597 -35.41 19.12 -21.44
N LEU A 598 -34.14 19.52 -21.50
CA LEU A 598 -33.40 20.00 -20.33
C LEU A 598 -33.71 21.47 -20.02
N SER A 599 -33.45 21.90 -18.78
CA SER A 599 -33.57 23.29 -18.35
C SER A 599 -32.62 23.59 -17.19
N THR A 600 -31.99 24.78 -17.20
CA THR A 600 -31.15 25.32 -16.11
C THR A 600 -31.82 26.44 -15.32
N THR A 601 -33.03 26.85 -15.72
CA THR A 601 -33.76 27.99 -15.11
C THR A 601 -34.80 27.58 -14.09
N LYS A 602 -34.81 26.31 -13.64
CA LYS A 602 -35.80 25.74 -12.72
C LYS A 602 -35.33 25.68 -11.25
N GLY A 603 -34.29 26.43 -10.92
CA GLY A 603 -33.68 26.45 -9.60
C GLY A 603 -32.64 25.34 -9.40
N THR A 604 -32.18 25.22 -8.16
CA THR A 604 -31.10 24.30 -7.77
C THR A 604 -31.60 23.36 -6.67
N VAL A 605 -31.20 22.09 -6.70
CA VAL A 605 -31.49 21.10 -5.65
C VAL A 605 -30.19 20.63 -5.02
N THR A 606 -30.16 20.52 -3.69
CA THR A 606 -29.06 19.84 -2.99
C THR A 606 -29.50 18.43 -2.60
N TYR A 607 -28.79 17.41 -3.06
CA TYR A 607 -29.09 16.02 -2.73
C TYR A 607 -27.80 15.19 -2.64
N SER A 608 -27.64 14.41 -1.57
CA SER A 608 -26.45 13.58 -1.33
C SER A 608 -25.11 14.33 -1.49
N GLY A 609 -25.05 15.57 -0.99
CA GLY A 609 -23.86 16.43 -1.09
C GLY A 609 -23.62 17.07 -2.46
N LEU A 610 -24.47 16.79 -3.46
CA LEU A 610 -24.39 17.38 -4.80
C LEU A 610 -25.25 18.63 -4.92
N THR A 611 -24.72 19.65 -5.60
CA THR A 611 -25.48 20.83 -6.04
C THR A 611 -25.94 20.62 -7.48
N LEU A 612 -27.23 20.38 -7.68
CA LEU A 612 -27.83 20.02 -8.96
C LEU A 612 -28.47 21.26 -9.61
N THR A 613 -27.95 21.70 -10.75
CA THR A 613 -28.29 22.98 -11.40
C THR A 613 -28.99 22.82 -12.76
N GLN A 614 -29.09 21.60 -13.30
CA GLN A 614 -29.85 21.30 -14.51
C GLN A 614 -30.83 20.15 -14.26
N CYS A 615 -32.03 20.26 -14.84
CA CYS A 615 -33.07 19.25 -14.75
C CYS A 615 -33.59 18.82 -16.12
N LEU A 616 -34.18 17.63 -16.18
CA LEU A 616 -35.12 17.23 -17.22
C LEU A 616 -36.52 17.75 -16.89
N LYS A 617 -37.13 18.50 -17.81
CA LYS A 617 -38.54 18.90 -17.68
C LYS A 617 -39.43 17.69 -17.94
N ILE A 618 -40.32 17.37 -17.01
CA ILE A 618 -41.31 16.30 -17.15
C ILE A 618 -42.56 16.90 -17.83
N GLU A 619 -42.59 16.78 -19.16
CA GLU A 619 -43.66 17.26 -20.05
C GLU A 619 -44.40 16.06 -20.69
N SER A 620 -45.47 16.32 -21.44
CA SER A 620 -46.32 15.23 -21.97
C SER A 620 -45.58 14.26 -22.91
N SER A 621 -44.48 14.69 -23.53
CA SER A 621 -43.62 13.87 -24.39
C SER A 621 -42.40 13.29 -23.67
N THR A 622 -42.24 13.51 -22.37
CA THR A 622 -41.07 13.05 -21.60
C THR A 622 -41.24 11.60 -21.19
N SER A 623 -40.21 10.80 -21.46
CA SER A 623 -40.16 9.38 -21.10
C SER A 623 -38.74 8.97 -20.76
N ILE A 624 -38.59 8.12 -19.74
CA ILE A 624 -37.31 7.50 -19.37
C ILE A 624 -37.53 5.99 -19.28
N GLY A 625 -36.84 5.22 -20.13
CA GLY A 625 -36.88 3.76 -20.11
C GLY A 625 -35.58 3.17 -19.57
N PHE A 626 -35.67 2.07 -18.81
CA PHE A 626 -34.50 1.31 -18.33
C PHE A 626 -34.88 -0.14 -18.01
N THR A 627 -33.90 -1.03 -17.84
CA THR A 627 -34.14 -2.43 -17.47
C THR A 627 -33.22 -2.84 -16.33
N THR A 628 -33.79 -3.38 -15.26
CA THR A 628 -33.07 -3.89 -14.08
C THR A 628 -33.00 -5.43 -14.14
N THR A 629 -31.87 -6.01 -13.75
CA THR A 629 -31.68 -7.48 -13.70
C THR A 629 -32.03 -8.09 -12.34
N ALA A 630 -32.24 -7.24 -11.33
CA ALA A 630 -32.63 -7.59 -9.97
C ALA A 630 -33.63 -6.55 -9.44
N ALA A 631 -34.30 -6.85 -8.32
CA ALA A 631 -35.11 -5.86 -7.63
C ALA A 631 -34.24 -4.68 -7.16
N LYS A 632 -34.73 -3.45 -7.31
CA LYS A 632 -34.01 -2.21 -7.06
C LYS A 632 -34.91 -1.16 -6.43
N THR A 633 -34.38 -0.28 -5.61
CA THR A 633 -35.06 0.91 -5.12
C THR A 633 -34.74 2.09 -6.04
N LEU A 634 -35.74 2.57 -6.79
CA LEU A 634 -35.66 3.77 -7.60
C LEU A 634 -35.90 5.00 -6.72
N THR A 635 -34.97 5.94 -6.74
CA THR A 635 -35.09 7.26 -6.13
C THR A 635 -35.00 8.34 -7.20
N LEU A 636 -35.98 9.23 -7.20
CA LEU A 636 -36.09 10.36 -8.12
C LEU A 636 -36.12 11.66 -7.30
N VAL A 637 -35.29 12.63 -7.71
CA VAL A 637 -35.15 13.91 -6.99
C VAL A 637 -35.60 15.07 -7.85
N PHE A 638 -36.50 15.87 -7.32
CA PHE A 638 -37.18 16.97 -8.00
C PHE A 638 -37.04 18.28 -7.22
N ASN A 639 -37.31 19.40 -7.91
CA ASN A 639 -37.57 20.69 -7.29
C ASN A 639 -39.05 21.03 -7.45
N SER A 640 -39.93 20.35 -6.71
CA SER A 640 -41.38 20.49 -6.83
C SER A 640 -42.07 20.33 -5.48
N ALA A 641 -43.25 20.94 -5.35
CA ALA A 641 -44.03 20.91 -4.11
C ALA A 641 -44.53 19.49 -3.79
N ASP A 642 -44.68 19.21 -2.50
CA ASP A 642 -45.23 17.94 -2.02
C ASP A 642 -46.62 17.68 -2.61
N GLY A 643 -46.91 16.41 -2.88
CA GLY A 643 -48.14 16.00 -3.54
C GLY A 643 -48.10 16.05 -5.08
N THR A 644 -47.10 16.69 -5.69
CA THR A 644 -46.87 16.59 -7.15
C THR A 644 -46.56 15.14 -7.53
N GLN A 645 -47.16 14.61 -8.59
CA GLN A 645 -47.06 13.19 -8.93
C GLN A 645 -46.16 12.91 -10.16
N ILE A 646 -45.51 11.75 -10.15
CA ILE A 646 -44.80 11.14 -11.29
C ILE A 646 -45.34 9.74 -11.56
N LYS A 647 -45.37 9.28 -12.81
CA LYS A 647 -45.74 7.89 -13.12
C LYS A 647 -44.50 7.01 -13.23
N ILE A 648 -44.52 5.88 -12.54
CA ILE A 648 -43.57 4.79 -12.71
C ILE A 648 -44.39 3.55 -13.09
N ASP A 649 -44.11 2.98 -14.26
CA ASP A 649 -44.86 1.86 -14.85
C ASP A 649 -46.39 2.11 -14.88
N GLY A 650 -46.77 3.33 -15.25
CA GLY A 650 -48.17 3.77 -15.35
C GLY A 650 -48.84 4.10 -14.01
N THR A 651 -48.22 3.78 -12.88
CA THR A 651 -48.74 4.06 -11.53
C THR A 651 -48.25 5.43 -11.04
N SER A 652 -49.15 6.28 -10.54
CA SER A 652 -48.81 7.61 -10.02
C SER A 652 -48.28 7.54 -8.59
N TYR A 653 -47.16 8.20 -8.33
CA TYR A 653 -46.53 8.35 -7.01
C TYR A 653 -46.39 9.82 -6.67
N ALA A 654 -46.87 10.21 -5.49
CA ALA A 654 -46.76 11.58 -4.98
C ALA A 654 -45.38 11.82 -4.36
N MET A 655 -44.78 12.98 -4.67
CA MET A 655 -43.52 13.44 -4.10
C MET A 655 -43.69 13.88 -2.64
N THR A 656 -42.70 13.58 -1.81
CA THR A 656 -42.55 14.12 -0.45
C THR A 656 -41.12 14.65 -0.27
N GLY A 657 -40.97 15.90 0.14
CA GLY A 657 -39.67 16.58 0.21
C GLY A 657 -38.98 16.70 -1.15
N GLY A 658 -39.76 16.77 -2.24
CA GLY A 658 -39.21 16.73 -3.61
C GLY A 658 -38.64 15.37 -4.03
N ILE A 659 -38.89 14.29 -3.28
CA ILE A 659 -38.36 12.94 -3.57
C ILE A 659 -39.51 11.95 -3.80
N VAL A 660 -39.31 11.04 -4.75
CA VAL A 660 -40.10 9.81 -4.90
C VAL A 660 -39.15 8.62 -4.78
N SER A 661 -39.49 7.66 -3.92
CA SER A 661 -38.74 6.41 -3.76
C SER A 661 -39.68 5.22 -3.88
N VAL A 662 -39.36 4.27 -4.79
CA VAL A 662 -40.21 3.12 -5.13
C VAL A 662 -39.36 1.87 -5.30
N SER A 663 -39.79 0.76 -4.70
CA SER A 663 -39.19 -0.56 -4.94
C SER A 663 -39.71 -1.15 -6.25
N LEU A 664 -38.78 -1.50 -7.15
CA LEU A 664 -39.01 -2.10 -8.45
C LEU A 664 -38.59 -3.56 -8.42
N ALA A 665 -39.34 -4.42 -9.10
CA ALA A 665 -38.90 -5.78 -9.41
C ALA A 665 -37.79 -5.77 -10.49
N ALA A 666 -37.20 -6.92 -10.80
CA ALA A 666 -36.38 -7.06 -12.00
C ALA A 666 -37.28 -6.96 -13.25
N GLY A 667 -36.90 -6.15 -14.23
CA GLY A 667 -37.65 -6.01 -15.47
C GLY A 667 -37.44 -4.68 -16.18
N THR A 668 -38.21 -4.45 -17.24
CA THR A 668 -38.23 -3.17 -17.96
C THR A 668 -39.18 -2.21 -17.29
N HIS A 669 -38.70 -0.98 -17.05
CA HIS A 669 -39.42 0.07 -16.36
C HIS A 669 -39.47 1.36 -17.17
N THR A 670 -40.50 2.16 -16.91
CA THR A 670 -40.72 3.46 -17.54
C THR A 670 -41.11 4.54 -16.53
N ILE A 671 -40.51 5.72 -16.66
CA ILE A 671 -40.90 6.93 -15.92
C ILE A 671 -41.54 7.89 -16.91
N THR A 672 -42.77 8.30 -16.62
CA THR A 672 -43.56 9.21 -17.47
C THR A 672 -44.31 10.24 -16.64
N LYS A 673 -44.88 11.24 -17.30
CA LYS A 673 -45.60 12.32 -16.64
C LYS A 673 -46.90 11.86 -15.98
N ALA A 674 -47.06 12.22 -14.70
CA ALA A 674 -48.39 12.45 -14.09
C ALA A 674 -48.66 13.96 -14.08
N ASP A 675 -47.90 14.71 -13.30
CA ASP A 675 -47.95 16.18 -13.25
C ASP A 675 -46.72 16.80 -13.90
N THR A 676 -46.81 18.09 -14.27
CA THR A 676 -45.64 18.82 -14.81
C THR A 676 -44.66 19.10 -13.66
N THR A 677 -43.43 18.61 -13.78
CA THR A 677 -42.39 18.71 -12.73
C THR A 677 -40.98 18.75 -13.35
N ASN A 678 -39.92 18.88 -12.56
CA ASN A 678 -38.53 19.02 -13.00
C ASN A 678 -37.63 18.03 -12.24
N LEU A 679 -37.08 17.04 -12.96
CA LEU A 679 -36.27 15.95 -12.41
C LEU A 679 -34.78 16.27 -12.52
N TYR A 680 -34.06 16.21 -11.39
CA TYR A 680 -32.65 16.57 -11.29
C TYR A 680 -31.71 15.37 -11.13
N TYR A 681 -32.21 14.25 -10.60
CA TYR A 681 -31.37 13.10 -10.28
C TYR A 681 -32.19 11.80 -10.25
N ILE A 682 -31.57 10.72 -10.71
CA ILE A 682 -32.10 9.35 -10.68
C ILE A 682 -31.07 8.46 -9.99
N GLU A 683 -31.53 7.59 -9.10
CA GLU A 683 -30.70 6.57 -8.45
C GLU A 683 -31.46 5.25 -8.36
N LEU A 684 -30.80 4.15 -8.71
CA LEU A 684 -31.29 2.78 -8.52
C LEU A 684 -30.33 2.05 -7.59
N LYS A 685 -30.80 1.65 -6.41
CA LYS A 685 -30.03 0.89 -5.41
C LYS A 685 -30.52 -0.53 -5.29
#